data_AF-A0A8R1IET9-F1
#
_entry.id   AF-A0A8R1IET9-F1
#
_cell.length_a   1.000
_cell.length_b   1.000
_cell.length_c   1.000
_cell.angle_alpha   90.00
_cell.angle_beta   90.00
_cell.angle_gamma   90.00
#
_symmetry.space_group_name_H-M   'P 1'
#
loop_
_entity.id
_entity.type
_entity.pdbx_description
1 polymer ?
#
loop_
_entity_poly.entity_id
_entity_poly.type
_entity_poly.pdbx_seq_one_letter_code
_entity_poly.pdbx_strand_id
1 'polypeptide(L)'
;IQETPRSRKFPRDLRNSTKNPGNMRSQTRNDRKSTSSTVMDNTHLQYPWSLAEHYTTFTYQVDSPIAPLSEIRAASGLVLRTNKRNESVTDLETTHGEVTTHGEVTTLTMSAYDGTLEQVARKDLAPTKDVTRLVYTAKGLLASRIDVATAVGFEYDENSRAIGLKRDREHWRLGEEIISMGRVNTNVYLNGQLHQHVRLGEGDLAIQDSNGATTRLITLLRNEGYSLTSPLGTSSLFDKSSTLPGSGVEAIISRRRTTVPAISNPQRRALTTRSTASACSPSTTTSPPTRTPSDSVPPPPKIPPALLQIHYNPAGRIRRITPSDDISPLNITYDSSGRKSKIAWGSWKHQFTYDSSNRVTEHAIDGAQVPVKMSYSGAARRPSEIQQDGAKFGIHYDNYDRLKEVVSPSQETSTFSSIALGGDEWVLKRRTPLNSRPSVVRIDRNGKILEATTPDEMHHYLERKDALGKITEILNDEETTVVTHWSPEGVPMATRSRDLVVNSTLQGHLLARRTVTMMDTTPSSSSFTYEYDDLLRLTTILPVVEQSALEPIQISYDEKRGHVASINGFLWARDVSTARCQGHGMMYETSKADEHRQIVQRKVIFGDARASLKITRDRAGRAAETVLEVSSSSSGSPITQTTKRTFDATGRLASVNQQSETTRIQWNGDGRVEKINDRIVEYSRGGALKTYLDTKYHVDSIGWVYRRGNDTKFRYDGKGRLISATQK
;
A
#
# COMPACT_ATOMS: atom_id res chain seq x y z
N ILE A 1 29.00 -15.08 -54.49
CA ILE A 1 30.00 -15.92 -55.19
C ILE A 1 31.01 -16.34 -54.14
N GLN A 2 31.04 -17.65 -53.84
CA GLN A 2 31.97 -18.30 -52.90
C GLN A 2 33.41 -18.17 -53.40
N GLU A 3 34.39 -18.09 -52.48
CA GLU A 3 35.38 -19.16 -52.27
C GLU A 3 36.46 -18.78 -51.25
N THR A 4 36.97 -19.82 -50.59
CA THR A 4 37.92 -19.88 -49.48
C THR A 4 39.41 -19.95 -49.97
N PRO A 5 40.39 -20.55 -49.24
CA PRO A 5 41.44 -19.87 -48.46
C PRO A 5 42.88 -20.26 -48.91
N ARG A 6 43.95 -19.80 -48.23
CA ARG A 6 45.24 -20.55 -48.22
C ARG A 6 46.24 -20.17 -47.10
N SER A 7 46.91 -21.24 -46.68
CA SER A 7 47.89 -21.51 -45.62
C SER A 7 49.34 -21.01 -45.83
N ARG A 8 50.17 -21.08 -44.78
CA ARG A 8 51.54 -21.67 -44.73
C ARG A 8 51.95 -21.89 -43.24
N LYS A 9 52.21 -23.12 -42.73
CA LYS A 9 53.41 -24.01 -42.80
C LYS A 9 54.63 -23.36 -42.10
N PHE A 10 55.45 -23.97 -41.22
CA PHE A 10 55.87 -25.34 -40.81
C PHE A 10 56.96 -25.14 -39.67
N PRO A 11 57.76 -26.13 -39.19
CA PRO A 11 57.51 -27.49 -38.70
C PRO A 11 58.25 -27.89 -37.37
N ARG A 12 57.83 -29.04 -36.81
CA ARG A 12 58.54 -30.20 -36.18
C ARG A 12 59.93 -30.06 -35.55
N ASP A 13 60.09 -30.67 -34.36
CA ASP A 13 60.85 -31.94 -34.22
C ASP A 13 60.55 -32.71 -32.92
N LEU A 14 60.95 -33.99 -32.92
CA LEU A 14 60.35 -35.16 -32.25
C LEU A 14 61.46 -36.01 -31.57
N ARG A 15 61.05 -36.83 -30.57
CA ARG A 15 61.68 -38.08 -30.00
C ARG A 15 62.61 -37.93 -28.77
N ASN A 16 62.19 -38.45 -27.59
CA ASN A 16 62.31 -39.83 -27.02
C ASN A 16 63.62 -39.97 -26.20
N SER A 17 63.77 -40.62 -25.05
CA SER A 17 62.98 -41.47 -24.12
C SER A 17 63.85 -41.60 -22.83
N THR A 18 63.38 -41.79 -21.59
CA THR A 18 63.08 -43.09 -20.93
C THR A 18 63.20 -42.91 -19.40
N LYS A 19 62.56 -43.83 -18.65
CA LYS A 19 62.75 -44.23 -17.23
C LYS A 19 61.97 -43.48 -16.12
N ASN A 20 60.87 -44.12 -15.71
CA ASN A 20 60.39 -44.22 -14.30
C ASN A 20 61.22 -45.30 -13.56
N PRO A 21 61.16 -45.47 -12.21
CA PRO A 21 60.11 -45.04 -11.25
C PRO A 21 60.62 -44.47 -9.88
N GLY A 22 59.74 -43.92 -9.04
CA GLY A 22 60.03 -43.78 -7.59
C GLY A 22 59.34 -42.65 -6.81
N ASN A 23 58.14 -42.95 -6.29
CA ASN A 23 57.48 -42.49 -5.05
C ASN A 23 57.71 -41.11 -4.37
N MET A 24 56.54 -40.51 -4.06
CA MET A 24 56.11 -39.83 -2.82
C MET A 24 56.36 -38.32 -2.60
N ARG A 25 55.26 -37.70 -2.14
CA ARG A 25 55.07 -36.41 -1.43
C ARG A 25 55.01 -35.12 -2.27
N SER A 26 53.78 -34.67 -2.54
CA SER A 26 53.49 -33.27 -2.87
C SER A 26 53.55 -32.41 -1.60
N GLN A 27 54.52 -31.49 -1.59
CA GLN A 27 54.47 -30.28 -0.80
C GLN A 27 53.42 -29.34 -1.42
N THR A 28 52.55 -28.76 -0.59
CA THR A 28 51.83 -27.53 -0.90
C THR A 28 52.28 -26.47 0.10
N ARG A 29 52.89 -25.39 -0.40
CA ARG A 29 53.08 -24.15 0.34
C ARG A 29 52.80 -22.98 -0.61
N ASN A 30 51.82 -22.18 -0.17
CA ASN A 30 51.60 -20.75 -0.39
C ASN A 30 51.99 -20.12 -1.73
N ASP A 31 51.01 -19.46 -2.37
CA ASP A 31 51.06 -18.00 -2.40
C ASP A 31 49.67 -17.34 -2.48
N ARG A 32 49.57 -16.21 -1.76
CA ARG A 32 48.43 -15.32 -1.56
C ARG A 32 48.30 -14.28 -2.69
N LYS A 33 47.06 -13.82 -2.95
CA LYS A 33 46.62 -12.40 -3.10
C LYS A 33 45.09 -12.40 -3.34
N SER A 34 44.26 -12.21 -2.31
CA SER A 34 43.72 -10.95 -1.76
C SER A 34 42.64 -10.25 -2.62
N THR A 35 41.37 -10.44 -2.26
CA THR A 35 40.26 -9.49 -2.50
C THR A 35 39.57 -9.22 -1.17
N SER A 36 39.61 -7.97 -0.72
CA SER A 36 39.15 -7.52 0.59
C SER A 36 37.63 -7.37 0.65
N SER A 37 37.00 -8.07 1.57
CA SER A 37 35.66 -7.76 2.07
C SER A 37 35.81 -7.13 3.45
N THR A 38 35.31 -5.91 3.61
CA THR A 38 35.38 -5.18 4.90
C THR A 38 34.26 -5.69 5.80
N VAL A 39 34.61 -6.58 6.72
CA VAL A 39 33.78 -7.03 7.83
C VAL A 39 34.00 -6.05 8.98
N MET A 40 32.95 -5.35 9.42
CA MET A 40 32.99 -4.67 10.72
C MET A 40 32.50 -5.65 11.79
N ASP A 41 33.43 -6.10 12.62
CA ASP A 41 33.16 -6.76 13.90
C ASP A 41 32.61 -5.71 14.87
N ASN A 42 31.40 -5.95 15.41
CA ASN A 42 30.90 -5.20 16.56
C ASN A 42 31.08 -6.06 17.82
N THR A 43 32.00 -5.63 18.67
CA THR A 43 32.27 -6.19 19.99
C THR A 43 31.07 -6.01 20.92
N HIS A 44 30.84 -7.04 21.74
CA HIS A 44 29.81 -7.11 22.78
C HIS A 44 29.93 -5.95 23.77
N LEU A 45 28.85 -5.17 23.92
CA LEU A 45 28.61 -4.33 25.09
C LEU A 45 27.25 -4.72 25.68
N GLN A 46 27.29 -5.36 26.85
CA GLN A 46 26.11 -5.56 27.69
C GLN A 46 25.62 -4.20 28.18
N TYR A 47 24.39 -3.83 27.84
CA TYR A 47 23.69 -2.70 28.45
C TYR A 47 22.59 -3.21 29.38
N PRO A 48 22.47 -2.65 30.60
CA PRO A 48 21.50 -3.10 31.58
C PRO A 48 20.09 -2.64 31.20
N TRP A 49 19.21 -3.62 30.95
CA TRP A 49 17.78 -3.41 30.75
C TRP A 49 17.11 -3.26 32.11
N SER A 50 17.08 -2.05 32.66
CA SER A 50 16.32 -1.75 33.88
C SER A 50 15.21 -0.75 33.59
N LEU A 51 14.08 -1.27 33.12
CA LEU A 51 12.70 -0.84 33.35
C LEU A 51 11.87 -1.54 32.27
N ALA A 52 11.23 -2.65 32.63
CA ALA A 52 10.22 -3.24 31.78
C ALA A 52 9.09 -2.21 31.64
N GLU A 53 9.07 -1.47 30.52
CA GLU A 53 7.90 -0.73 30.13
C GLU A 53 6.78 -1.76 29.90
N HIS A 54 5.89 -1.92 30.89
CA HIS A 54 4.77 -2.84 30.78
C HIS A 54 3.79 -2.30 29.74
N TYR A 55 3.89 -2.77 28.50
CA TYR A 55 2.92 -2.44 27.44
C TYR A 55 1.49 -2.84 27.83
N THR A 56 1.37 -3.96 28.54
CA THR A 56 0.09 -4.50 29.04
C THR A 56 0.31 -5.18 30.40
N THR A 57 -0.59 -4.91 31.34
CA THR A 57 -0.68 -5.58 32.63
C THR A 57 -1.94 -6.45 32.68
N PHE A 58 -1.81 -7.68 33.17
CA PHE A 58 -2.90 -8.63 33.33
C PHE A 58 -3.14 -8.85 34.82
N THR A 59 -4.38 -8.67 35.27
CA THR A 59 -4.78 -8.89 36.67
C THR A 59 -5.74 -10.07 36.73
N TYR A 60 -5.55 -10.95 37.71
CA TYR A 60 -6.33 -12.18 37.89
C TYR A 60 -7.06 -12.16 39.23
N GLN A 61 -8.24 -12.77 39.30
CA GLN A 61 -8.93 -13.01 40.57
C GLN A 61 -8.24 -14.13 41.34
N VAL A 62 -7.88 -13.88 42.59
CA VAL A 62 -7.08 -14.81 43.41
C VAL A 62 -7.94 -15.85 44.15
N ASP A 63 -9.24 -15.59 44.29
CA ASP A 63 -10.17 -16.41 45.10
C ASP A 63 -10.75 -17.64 44.36
N SER A 64 -10.19 -18.00 43.20
CA SER A 64 -10.61 -19.17 42.41
C SER A 64 -9.39 -20.02 42.04
N PRO A 65 -9.47 -21.37 42.11
CA PRO A 65 -8.36 -22.26 41.79
C PRO A 65 -7.87 -22.16 40.33
N ILE A 66 -8.65 -21.53 39.44
CA ILE A 66 -8.33 -21.32 38.02
C ILE A 66 -7.76 -19.90 37.77
N ALA A 67 -7.81 -19.02 38.78
CA ALA A 67 -7.39 -17.61 38.74
C ALA A 67 -7.80 -16.88 37.45
N PRO A 68 -9.11 -16.64 37.20
CA PRO A 68 -9.58 -16.09 35.93
C PRO A 68 -9.08 -14.66 35.71
N LEU A 69 -8.80 -14.32 34.45
CA LEU A 69 -8.39 -12.99 34.04
C LEU A 69 -9.52 -11.99 34.30
N SER A 70 -9.24 -10.95 35.08
CA SER A 70 -10.19 -9.94 35.56
C SER A 70 -10.03 -8.58 34.88
N GLU A 71 -8.79 -8.21 34.57
CA GLU A 71 -8.48 -6.92 33.99
C GLU A 71 -7.28 -7.03 33.04
N ILE A 72 -7.40 -6.40 31.87
CA ILE A 72 -6.30 -6.12 30.97
C ILE A 72 -6.13 -4.60 30.94
N ARG A 73 -4.98 -4.13 31.39
CA ARG A 73 -4.64 -2.70 31.40
C ARG A 73 -3.52 -2.43 30.42
N ALA A 74 -3.78 -1.59 29.43
CA ALA A 74 -2.74 -1.14 28.51
C ALA A 74 -1.98 0.06 29.11
N ALA A 75 -0.72 0.25 28.70
CA ALA A 75 0.09 1.42 29.05
C ALA A 75 -0.58 2.76 28.69
N SER A 76 -1.54 2.72 27.75
CA SER A 76 -2.37 3.85 27.35
C SER A 76 -3.27 4.41 28.45
N GLY A 77 -3.54 3.62 29.50
CA GLY A 77 -4.60 3.86 30.48
C GLY A 77 -5.95 3.24 30.09
N LEU A 78 -6.04 2.57 28.93
CA LEU A 78 -7.23 1.81 28.54
C LEU A 78 -7.30 0.53 29.37
N VAL A 79 -8.48 0.25 29.90
CA VAL A 79 -8.74 -0.91 30.74
C VAL A 79 -9.89 -1.72 30.16
N LEU A 80 -9.66 -3.00 29.91
CA LEU A 80 -10.69 -3.97 29.59
C LEU A 80 -10.93 -4.83 30.83
N ARG A 81 -12.10 -4.70 31.44
CA ARG A 81 -12.52 -5.47 32.62
C ARG A 81 -13.44 -6.59 32.22
N THR A 82 -13.31 -7.73 32.89
CA THR A 82 -14.22 -8.86 32.77
C THR A 82 -15.08 -8.92 34.03
N ASN A 83 -16.38 -8.72 33.87
CA ASN A 83 -17.36 -8.73 34.95
C ASN A 83 -18.31 -9.91 34.75
N LYS A 84 -18.09 -11.00 35.48
CA LYS A 84 -19.00 -12.15 35.46
C LYS A 84 -20.31 -11.77 36.16
N ARG A 85 -21.43 -11.74 35.44
CA ARG A 85 -22.76 -11.48 36.01
C ARG A 85 -23.35 -12.72 36.66
N ASN A 86 -23.19 -13.87 36.01
CA ASN A 86 -23.60 -15.19 36.48
C ASN A 86 -22.83 -16.27 35.71
N GLU A 87 -23.16 -17.54 35.89
CA GLU A 87 -22.49 -18.67 35.23
C GLU A 87 -22.57 -18.65 33.70
N SER A 88 -23.61 -18.05 33.12
CA SER A 88 -23.84 -18.02 31.67
C SER A 88 -23.59 -16.65 31.03
N VAL A 89 -23.26 -15.61 31.78
CA VAL A 89 -23.17 -14.24 31.24
C VAL A 89 -21.99 -13.49 31.84
N THR A 90 -21.11 -13.00 30.97
CA THR A 90 -19.95 -12.17 31.32
C THR A 90 -19.97 -10.88 30.51
N ASP A 91 -19.82 -9.74 31.17
CA ASP A 91 -19.70 -8.45 30.50
C ASP A 91 -18.22 -8.04 30.39
N LEU A 92 -17.81 -7.65 29.19
CA LEU A 92 -16.54 -7.01 28.91
C LEU A 92 -16.76 -5.50 28.89
N GLU A 93 -16.19 -4.81 29.86
CA GLU A 93 -16.33 -3.36 29.99
C GLU A 93 -15.01 -2.68 29.60
N THR A 94 -15.08 -1.77 28.62
CA THR A 94 -13.92 -0.98 28.21
C THR A 94 -14.00 0.41 28.84
N THR A 95 -13.07 0.74 29.72
CA THR A 95 -12.98 2.04 30.41
C THR A 95 -11.64 2.73 30.14
N HIS A 96 -11.58 4.04 30.35
CA HIS A 96 -10.36 4.82 30.23
C HIS A 96 -9.99 5.45 31.58
N GLY A 97 -8.85 5.06 32.16
CA GLY A 97 -8.43 5.50 33.50
C GLY A 97 -9.16 4.79 34.64
N GLU A 98 -9.20 5.40 35.83
CA GLU A 98 -9.92 4.89 37.01
C GLU A 98 -11.43 5.23 37.01
N VAL A 99 -11.89 6.06 36.06
CA VAL A 99 -13.26 6.58 36.04
C VAL A 99 -14.19 5.57 35.35
N THR A 100 -15.12 5.02 36.12
CA THR A 100 -16.08 3.96 35.77
C THR A 100 -17.33 4.43 35.05
N THR A 101 -17.46 5.71 34.67
CA THR A 101 -18.83 6.21 34.47
C THR A 101 -19.48 5.93 33.13
N HIS A 102 -18.78 5.67 32.01
CA HIS A 102 -19.44 5.34 30.73
C HIS A 102 -18.54 4.52 29.77
N GLY A 103 -18.20 3.28 30.15
CA GLY A 103 -17.49 2.34 29.27
C GLY A 103 -18.40 1.65 28.26
N GLU A 104 -17.90 1.34 27.06
CA GLU A 104 -18.62 0.44 26.13
C GLU A 104 -18.67 -0.97 26.74
N VAL A 105 -19.87 -1.56 26.79
CA VAL A 105 -20.08 -2.92 27.32
C VAL A 105 -20.37 -3.91 26.20
N THR A 106 -19.59 -4.99 26.15
CA THR A 106 -19.83 -6.16 25.29
C THR A 106 -20.18 -7.36 26.15
N THR A 107 -21.39 -7.88 26.01
CA THR A 107 -21.88 -9.07 26.71
C THR A 107 -21.49 -10.33 25.95
N LEU A 108 -20.93 -11.28 26.69
CA LEU A 108 -20.68 -12.67 26.30
C LEU A 108 -21.73 -13.55 26.97
N THR A 109 -22.46 -14.33 26.19
CA THR A 109 -23.38 -15.37 26.70
C THR A 109 -22.75 -16.73 26.45
N MET A 110 -22.57 -17.48 27.53
CA MET A 110 -22.02 -18.82 27.57
C MET A 110 -23.13 -19.84 27.84
N SER A 111 -23.02 -21.03 27.26
CA SER A 111 -23.89 -22.17 27.57
C SER A 111 -23.72 -22.58 29.03
N ALA A 112 -24.83 -22.72 29.76
CA ALA A 112 -24.84 -23.18 31.14
C ALA A 112 -24.52 -24.68 31.29
N TYR A 113 -24.51 -25.43 30.18
CA TYR A 113 -24.31 -26.89 30.20
C TYR A 113 -22.86 -27.29 29.92
N ASP A 114 -22.25 -26.70 28.89
CA ASP A 114 -20.91 -27.08 28.40
C ASP A 114 -19.90 -25.93 28.41
N GLY A 115 -20.30 -24.73 28.83
CA GLY A 115 -19.40 -23.57 28.95
C GLY A 115 -18.89 -23.03 27.61
N THR A 116 -19.54 -23.34 26.49
CA THR A 116 -19.20 -22.78 25.16
C THR A 116 -19.78 -21.37 24.98
N LEU A 117 -19.12 -20.52 24.18
CA LEU A 117 -19.56 -19.14 23.94
C LEU A 117 -20.67 -19.11 22.89
N GLU A 118 -21.93 -18.93 23.25
CA GLU A 118 -23.06 -18.96 22.33
C GLU A 118 -23.31 -17.62 21.63
N GLN A 119 -23.04 -16.50 22.31
CA GLN A 119 -23.37 -15.18 21.80
C GLN A 119 -22.38 -14.10 22.24
N VAL A 120 -22.05 -13.18 21.34
CA VAL A 120 -21.34 -11.94 21.63
C VAL A 120 -22.21 -10.77 21.17
N ALA A 121 -22.54 -9.84 22.07
CA ALA A 121 -23.42 -8.71 21.77
C ALA A 121 -22.97 -7.42 22.45
N ARG A 122 -23.03 -6.28 21.76
CA ARG A 122 -22.82 -4.96 22.39
C ARG A 122 -24.10 -4.45 23.05
N LYS A 123 -23.97 -3.93 24.27
CA LYS A 123 -25.11 -3.51 25.12
C LYS A 123 -25.77 -2.20 24.68
N ASP A 124 -25.01 -1.27 24.09
CA ASP A 124 -25.45 0.12 23.84
C ASP A 124 -25.97 0.36 22.42
N LEU A 125 -26.10 -0.69 21.61
CA LEU A 125 -26.68 -0.64 20.26
C LEU A 125 -27.99 -1.42 20.26
N ALA A 126 -28.96 -1.00 19.44
CA ALA A 126 -30.27 -1.67 19.32
C ALA A 126 -30.08 -3.21 19.24
N PRO A 127 -30.97 -4.02 19.87
CA PRO A 127 -30.74 -5.43 20.21
C PRO A 127 -30.43 -6.39 19.04
N THR A 128 -30.40 -5.90 17.80
CA THR A 128 -30.15 -6.66 16.57
C THR A 128 -28.92 -6.18 15.78
N LYS A 129 -28.24 -5.09 16.17
CA LYS A 129 -27.23 -4.43 15.30
C LYS A 129 -25.82 -5.04 15.33
N ASP A 130 -25.42 -5.72 16.41
CA ASP A 130 -24.05 -6.24 16.59
C ASP A 130 -24.10 -7.54 17.42
N VAL A 131 -24.77 -8.58 16.93
CA VAL A 131 -24.81 -9.89 17.58
C VAL A 131 -24.12 -10.93 16.71
N THR A 132 -23.05 -11.54 17.24
CA THR A 132 -22.47 -12.76 16.69
C THR A 132 -23.02 -13.95 17.47
N ARG A 133 -23.58 -14.93 16.76
CA ARG A 133 -24.03 -16.21 17.33
C ARG A 133 -23.08 -17.32 16.92
N LEU A 134 -22.77 -18.20 17.86
CA LEU A 134 -21.93 -19.35 17.64
C LEU A 134 -22.68 -20.61 18.08
N VAL A 135 -22.55 -21.66 17.28
CA VAL A 135 -23.15 -22.97 17.55
C VAL A 135 -22.04 -24.01 17.50
N TYR A 136 -22.05 -24.94 18.44
CA TYR A 136 -21.05 -25.99 18.55
C TYR A 136 -21.65 -27.37 18.29
N THR A 137 -20.81 -28.31 17.85
CA THR A 137 -21.15 -29.73 17.82
C THR A 137 -21.18 -30.30 19.24
N ALA A 138 -21.76 -31.49 19.41
CA ALA A 138 -21.72 -32.19 20.71
C ALA A 138 -20.29 -32.49 21.21
N LYS A 139 -19.27 -32.39 20.35
CA LYS A 139 -17.85 -32.54 20.70
C LYS A 139 -17.16 -31.21 21.05
N GLY A 140 -17.91 -30.09 21.13
CA GLY A 140 -17.37 -28.76 21.43
C GLY A 140 -16.65 -28.06 20.27
N LEU A 141 -16.81 -28.55 19.03
CA LEU A 141 -16.22 -27.92 17.83
C LEU A 141 -17.19 -26.88 17.26
N LEU A 142 -16.68 -25.74 16.79
CA LEU A 142 -17.52 -24.68 16.22
C LEU A 142 -18.25 -25.18 14.95
N ALA A 143 -19.54 -25.44 15.02
CA ALA A 143 -20.35 -25.91 13.89
C ALA A 143 -20.80 -24.77 12.99
N SER A 144 -21.17 -23.62 13.57
CA SER A 144 -21.49 -22.43 12.78
C SER A 144 -21.20 -21.13 13.51
N ARG A 145 -20.88 -20.09 12.74
CA ARG A 145 -20.78 -18.71 13.19
C ARG A 145 -21.66 -17.84 12.32
N ILE A 146 -22.61 -17.15 12.94
CA ILE A 146 -23.50 -16.20 12.27
C ILE A 146 -23.15 -14.81 12.80
N ASP A 147 -22.47 -14.04 11.97
CA ASP A 147 -22.27 -12.62 12.16
C ASP A 147 -23.44 -11.86 11.52
N VAL A 148 -23.53 -10.55 11.76
CA VAL A 148 -24.63 -9.73 11.24
C VAL A 148 -24.79 -9.92 9.71
N ALA A 149 -23.68 -9.98 8.97
CA ALA A 149 -23.65 -9.98 7.51
C ALA A 149 -23.23 -11.31 6.85
N THR A 150 -22.74 -12.28 7.61
CA THR A 150 -22.15 -13.52 7.07
C THR A 150 -22.46 -14.72 7.95
N ALA A 151 -22.84 -15.84 7.34
CA ALA A 151 -22.97 -17.13 8.02
C ALA A 151 -21.92 -18.10 7.50
N VAL A 152 -21.18 -18.74 8.42
CA VAL A 152 -20.15 -19.73 8.11
C VAL A 152 -20.49 -21.02 8.85
N GLY A 153 -20.61 -22.12 8.12
CA GLY A 153 -20.69 -23.48 8.66
C GLY A 153 -19.36 -24.20 8.52
N PHE A 154 -18.98 -24.98 9.53
CA PHE A 154 -17.77 -25.79 9.53
C PHE A 154 -18.12 -27.27 9.57
N GLU A 155 -17.38 -28.06 8.79
CA GLU A 155 -17.59 -29.50 8.65
C GLU A 155 -16.36 -30.24 9.17
N TYR A 156 -16.60 -31.33 9.90
CA TYR A 156 -15.57 -32.13 10.55
C TYR A 156 -15.73 -33.61 10.19
N ASP A 157 -14.62 -34.35 10.13
CA ASP A 157 -14.65 -35.81 10.04
C ASP A 157 -14.97 -36.47 11.39
N GLU A 158 -15.04 -37.80 11.41
CA GLU A 158 -15.26 -38.60 12.63
C GLU A 158 -14.17 -38.35 13.69
N ASN A 159 -12.96 -38.01 13.26
CA ASN A 159 -11.80 -37.69 14.08
C ASN A 159 -11.73 -36.22 14.54
N SER A 160 -12.79 -35.43 14.30
CA SER A 160 -12.88 -34.02 14.69
C SER A 160 -11.89 -33.10 13.95
N ARG A 161 -11.40 -33.50 12.78
CA ARG A 161 -10.56 -32.67 11.89
C ARG A 161 -11.44 -31.88 10.94
N ALA A 162 -11.10 -30.62 10.70
CA ALA A 162 -11.85 -29.78 9.78
C ALA A 162 -11.68 -30.29 8.34
N ILE A 163 -12.78 -30.65 7.68
CA ILE A 163 -12.80 -31.16 6.30
C ILE A 163 -13.54 -30.23 5.34
N GLY A 164 -14.27 -29.25 5.84
CA GLY A 164 -15.03 -28.36 4.99
C GLY A 164 -15.47 -27.08 5.67
N LEU A 165 -15.77 -26.10 4.83
CA LEU A 165 -16.31 -24.82 5.23
C LEU A 165 -17.34 -24.39 4.20
N LYS A 166 -18.54 -24.06 4.68
CA LYS A 166 -19.62 -23.50 3.89
C LYS A 166 -19.80 -22.03 4.25
N ARG A 167 -19.75 -21.17 3.26
CA ARG A 167 -19.96 -19.73 3.44
C ARG A 167 -20.69 -19.18 2.22
N ASP A 168 -21.90 -18.69 2.43
CA ASP A 168 -22.75 -18.15 1.37
C ASP A 168 -22.91 -19.13 0.18
N ARG A 169 -22.26 -18.85 -0.96
CA ARG A 169 -22.25 -19.69 -2.18
C ARG A 169 -20.94 -20.47 -2.39
N GLU A 170 -20.07 -20.48 -1.39
CA GLU A 170 -18.84 -21.27 -1.39
C GLU A 170 -18.95 -22.48 -0.48
N HIS A 171 -18.55 -23.61 -1.01
CA HIS A 171 -18.26 -24.82 -0.25
C HIS A 171 -16.81 -25.22 -0.52
N TRP A 172 -15.95 -24.91 0.44
CA TRP A 172 -14.58 -25.39 0.48
C TRP A 172 -14.58 -26.77 1.12
N ARG A 173 -13.97 -27.76 0.47
CA ARG A 173 -13.89 -29.13 0.99
C ARG A 173 -12.51 -29.72 0.76
N LEU A 174 -11.96 -30.36 1.78
CA LEU A 174 -10.78 -31.20 1.68
C LEU A 174 -11.21 -32.59 1.21
N GLY A 175 -10.53 -33.10 0.19
CA GLY A 175 -10.63 -34.48 -0.24
C GLY A 175 -9.96 -35.43 0.72
N GLU A 176 -10.03 -36.72 0.40
CA GLU A 176 -9.34 -37.76 1.17
C GLU A 176 -7.82 -37.54 1.15
N GLU A 177 -7.20 -37.77 2.30
CA GLU A 177 -5.76 -37.71 2.45
C GLU A 177 -5.14 -39.02 1.95
N ILE A 178 -4.37 -38.94 0.87
CA ILE A 178 -3.68 -40.10 0.30
C ILE A 178 -2.20 -40.01 0.64
N ILE A 179 -1.72 -40.96 1.43
CA ILE A 179 -0.28 -41.09 1.72
C ILE A 179 0.37 -41.80 0.53
N SER A 180 1.26 -41.11 -0.18
CA SER A 180 2.06 -41.71 -1.25
C SER A 180 3.51 -41.24 -1.15
N MET A 181 4.45 -42.19 -1.23
CA MET A 181 5.90 -41.95 -1.13
C MET A 181 6.29 -41.12 0.11
N GLY A 182 5.71 -41.43 1.28
CA GLY A 182 6.00 -40.73 2.54
C GLY A 182 5.45 -39.29 2.61
N ARG A 183 4.52 -38.92 1.73
CA ARG A 183 3.89 -37.59 1.70
C ARG A 183 2.38 -37.71 1.75
N VAL A 184 1.74 -36.79 2.47
CA VAL A 184 0.29 -36.63 2.52
C VAL A 184 -0.15 -35.78 1.33
N ASN A 185 -1.05 -36.31 0.52
CA ASN A 185 -1.64 -35.60 -0.61
C ASN A 185 -3.11 -35.33 -0.32
N THR A 186 -3.54 -34.08 -0.47
CA THR A 186 -4.90 -33.64 -0.17
C THR A 186 -5.41 -32.79 -1.32
N ASN A 187 -6.55 -33.19 -1.89
CA ASN A 187 -7.26 -32.38 -2.85
C ASN A 187 -8.05 -31.29 -2.13
N VAL A 188 -8.05 -30.08 -2.66
CA VAL A 188 -8.91 -28.98 -2.19
C VAL A 188 -9.95 -28.72 -3.26
N TYR A 189 -11.21 -28.81 -2.89
CA TYR A 189 -12.36 -28.56 -3.77
C TYR A 189 -13.03 -27.24 -3.41
N LEU A 190 -13.46 -26.51 -4.43
CA LEU A 190 -14.33 -25.34 -4.30
C LEU A 190 -15.60 -25.62 -5.09
N ASN A 191 -16.76 -25.59 -4.43
CA ASN A 191 -18.06 -25.85 -5.05
C ASN A 191 -18.12 -27.18 -5.81
N GLY A 192 -17.44 -28.21 -5.28
CA GLY A 192 -17.35 -29.54 -5.87
C GLY A 192 -16.31 -29.69 -7.00
N GLN A 193 -15.69 -28.61 -7.47
CA GLN A 193 -14.64 -28.65 -8.49
C GLN A 193 -13.25 -28.67 -7.86
N LEU A 194 -12.32 -29.42 -8.47
CA LEU A 194 -10.94 -29.48 -8.00
C LEU A 194 -10.29 -28.10 -8.17
N HIS A 195 -9.89 -27.50 -7.05
CA HIS A 195 -9.27 -26.17 -7.01
C HIS A 195 -7.74 -26.27 -6.93
N GLN A 196 -7.22 -27.07 -5.99
CA GLN A 196 -5.78 -27.23 -5.76
C GLN A 196 -5.45 -28.64 -5.31
N HIS A 197 -4.20 -29.04 -5.55
CA HIS A 197 -3.62 -30.26 -5.00
C HIS A 197 -2.51 -29.87 -4.01
N VAL A 198 -2.64 -30.28 -2.76
CA VAL A 198 -1.69 -29.97 -1.69
C VAL A 198 -0.90 -31.22 -1.37
N ARG A 199 0.43 -31.12 -1.36
CA ARG A 199 1.33 -32.22 -1.03
C ARG A 199 2.26 -31.82 0.11
N LEU A 200 2.09 -32.46 1.25
CA LEU A 200 2.84 -32.23 2.48
C LEU A 200 3.80 -33.40 2.74
N GLY A 201 5.10 -33.11 2.86
CA GLY A 201 6.12 -34.07 3.27
C GLY A 201 6.82 -33.67 4.56
N GLU A 202 7.83 -34.44 4.96
CA GLU A 202 8.65 -34.18 6.15
C GLU A 202 9.60 -32.99 5.90
N GLY A 203 9.04 -31.78 5.94
CA GLY A 203 9.78 -30.52 5.75
C GLY A 203 9.53 -29.82 4.42
N ASP A 204 8.58 -30.27 3.60
CA ASP A 204 8.16 -29.55 2.40
C ASP A 204 6.63 -29.51 2.22
N LEU A 205 6.15 -28.44 1.60
CA LEU A 205 4.76 -28.21 1.23
C LEU A 205 4.74 -27.72 -0.21
N ALA A 206 4.20 -28.53 -1.11
CA ALA A 206 3.94 -28.15 -2.49
C ALA A 206 2.45 -27.90 -2.69
N ILE A 207 2.12 -26.79 -3.35
CA ILE A 207 0.77 -26.45 -3.79
C ILE A 207 0.80 -26.49 -5.32
N GLN A 208 -0.15 -27.22 -5.90
CA GLN A 208 -0.31 -27.36 -7.33
C GLN A 208 -1.71 -26.88 -7.74
N ASP A 209 -1.84 -26.35 -8.95
CA ASP A 209 -3.13 -26.02 -9.53
C ASP A 209 -3.91 -27.29 -9.89
N SER A 210 -5.16 -27.11 -10.34
CA SER A 210 -6.03 -28.19 -10.81
C SER A 210 -5.44 -29.02 -11.96
N ASN A 211 -4.45 -28.49 -12.68
CA ASN A 211 -3.81 -29.14 -13.82
C ASN A 211 -2.51 -29.85 -13.42
N GLY A 212 -2.19 -29.90 -12.12
CA GLY A 212 -0.98 -30.51 -11.57
C GLY A 212 0.28 -29.67 -11.72
N ALA A 213 0.18 -28.44 -12.24
CA ALA A 213 1.32 -27.52 -12.30
C ALA A 213 1.60 -27.00 -10.89
N THR A 214 2.84 -27.12 -10.42
CA THR A 214 3.22 -26.58 -9.12
C THR A 214 3.12 -25.06 -9.17
N THR A 215 2.24 -24.48 -8.36
CA THR A 215 2.03 -23.03 -8.24
C THR A 215 2.88 -22.44 -7.13
N ARG A 216 3.25 -23.23 -6.14
CA ARG A 216 4.12 -22.81 -5.05
C ARG A 216 4.82 -23.98 -4.40
N LEU A 217 6.11 -23.84 -4.11
CA LEU A 217 6.86 -24.78 -3.29
C LEU A 217 7.42 -24.08 -2.06
N ILE A 218 7.10 -24.61 -0.88
CA ILE A 218 7.64 -24.17 0.40
C ILE A 218 8.48 -25.31 0.96
N THR A 219 9.72 -25.03 1.34
CA THR A 219 10.59 -26.02 1.98
C THR A 219 11.01 -25.47 3.34
N LEU A 220 10.61 -26.15 4.40
CA LEU A 220 11.07 -25.90 5.77
C LEU A 220 12.48 -26.48 5.91
N LEU A 221 13.43 -25.62 6.22
CA LEU A 221 14.80 -26.03 6.50
C LEU A 221 14.91 -26.20 8.01
N ARG A 222 15.09 -27.44 8.47
CA ARG A 222 15.17 -27.76 9.91
C ARG A 222 16.15 -26.82 10.60
N ASN A 223 15.66 -26.07 11.58
CA ASN A 223 16.41 -25.09 12.40
C ASN A 223 17.12 -23.94 11.65
N GLU A 224 17.11 -23.93 10.32
CA GLU A 224 17.78 -22.93 9.49
C GLU A 224 16.80 -21.91 8.88
N GLY A 225 15.50 -22.22 8.82
CA GLY A 225 14.47 -21.30 8.35
C GLY A 225 13.54 -21.93 7.30
N TYR A 226 13.24 -21.21 6.22
CA TYR A 226 12.43 -21.76 5.13
C TYR A 226 12.79 -21.13 3.79
N SER A 227 12.53 -21.85 2.71
CA SER A 227 12.61 -21.33 1.35
C SER A 227 11.24 -21.33 0.68
N LEU A 228 11.02 -20.33 -0.17
CA LEU A 228 9.85 -20.19 -1.01
C LEU A 228 10.30 -20.16 -2.46
N THR A 229 9.81 -21.08 -3.28
CA THR A 229 10.09 -21.13 -4.72
C THR A 229 8.80 -20.99 -5.52
N SER A 230 8.82 -20.05 -6.45
CA SER A 230 7.75 -19.79 -7.41
C SER A 230 7.95 -20.63 -8.68
N PRO A 231 6.88 -20.93 -9.43
CA PRO A 231 6.96 -21.66 -10.69
C PRO A 231 7.74 -20.91 -11.76
N LEU A 232 7.87 -19.58 -11.62
CA LEU A 232 8.71 -18.74 -12.48
C LEU A 232 10.21 -18.91 -12.16
N GLY A 233 10.57 -19.74 -11.17
CA GLY A 233 11.94 -20.06 -10.80
C GLY A 233 12.58 -19.07 -9.81
N THR A 234 11.87 -18.02 -9.40
CA THR A 234 12.33 -17.14 -8.32
C THR A 234 12.24 -17.86 -6.99
N SER A 235 13.31 -17.81 -6.20
CA SER A 235 13.34 -18.36 -4.85
C SER A 235 13.70 -17.31 -3.80
N SER A 236 13.12 -17.41 -2.61
CA SER A 236 13.51 -16.61 -1.44
C SER A 236 13.79 -17.54 -0.28
N LEU A 237 15.04 -17.51 0.20
CA LEU A 237 15.52 -18.22 1.37
C LEU A 237 15.50 -17.26 2.57
N PHE A 238 14.87 -17.67 3.66
CA PHE A 238 14.80 -16.94 4.92
C PHE A 238 15.59 -17.70 5.97
N ASP A 239 16.70 -17.11 6.43
CA ASP A 239 17.57 -17.74 7.42
C ASP A 239 17.18 -17.28 8.84
N LYS A 240 17.11 -18.24 9.75
CA LYS A 240 17.04 -18.01 11.20
C LYS A 240 18.47 -17.86 11.72
N SER A 241 18.85 -16.72 12.30
CA SER A 241 20.22 -16.59 12.83
C SER A 241 20.40 -15.67 14.04
N SER A 242 19.35 -15.21 14.70
CA SER A 242 19.49 -14.40 15.91
C SER A 242 18.36 -14.67 16.90
N THR A 243 18.71 -14.89 18.17
CA THR A 243 17.81 -14.74 19.31
C THR A 243 17.76 -13.26 19.69
N LEU A 244 16.60 -12.76 20.09
CA LEU A 244 16.46 -11.43 20.70
C LEU A 244 17.39 -11.35 21.93
N PRO A 245 18.21 -10.29 22.08
CA PRO A 245 19.02 -10.11 23.30
C PRO A 245 18.13 -10.18 24.54
N GLY A 246 18.38 -11.16 25.41
CA GLY A 246 17.62 -11.34 26.67
C GLY A 246 16.39 -12.27 26.60
N SER A 247 15.95 -12.73 25.43
CA SER A 247 14.76 -13.61 25.34
C SER A 247 15.09 -15.11 25.21
N GLY A 248 16.31 -15.48 24.79
CA GLY A 248 16.85 -16.84 24.75
C GLY A 248 16.10 -17.90 23.89
N VAL A 249 14.83 -17.67 23.53
CA VAL A 249 13.89 -18.72 23.16
C VAL A 249 13.27 -18.49 21.77
N GLU A 250 13.14 -17.24 21.31
CA GLU A 250 12.49 -16.94 20.03
C GLU A 250 13.49 -16.75 18.87
N ALA A 251 13.31 -17.56 17.82
CA ALA A 251 14.09 -17.48 16.60
C ALA A 251 13.54 -16.37 15.68
N ILE A 252 14.41 -15.45 15.26
CA ILE A 252 14.06 -14.38 14.32
C ILE A 252 14.68 -14.64 12.95
N ILE A 253 13.95 -14.27 11.90
CA ILE A 253 14.46 -14.19 10.54
C ILE A 253 15.42 -12.98 10.46
N SER A 254 16.71 -13.27 10.37
CA SER A 254 17.78 -12.27 10.34
C SER A 254 18.24 -11.94 8.93
N ARG A 255 17.98 -12.84 7.98
CA ARG A 255 18.43 -12.72 6.59
C ARG A 255 17.38 -13.26 5.63
N ARG A 256 17.25 -12.57 4.50
CA ARG A 256 16.53 -13.04 3.33
C ARG A 256 17.44 -12.97 2.10
N ARG A 257 17.61 -14.09 1.40
CA ARG A 257 18.28 -14.16 0.10
C ARG A 257 17.26 -14.48 -0.98
N THR A 258 17.06 -13.57 -1.92
CA THR A 258 16.19 -13.75 -3.09
C THR A 258 17.02 -14.02 -4.34
N THR A 259 16.70 -15.08 -5.07
CA THR A 259 17.38 -15.49 -6.31
C THR A 259 16.39 -15.46 -7.47
N VAL A 260 16.79 -14.86 -8.59
CA VAL A 260 16.01 -14.80 -9.84
C VAL A 260 16.77 -15.59 -10.90
N PRO A 261 16.11 -16.45 -11.70
CA PRO A 261 16.77 -17.16 -12.81
C PRO A 261 17.30 -16.14 -13.82
N ALA A 262 18.41 -16.42 -14.49
CA ALA A 262 18.92 -15.59 -15.57
C ALA A 262 18.53 -16.13 -16.95
N ILE A 263 18.37 -15.22 -17.92
CA ILE A 263 18.14 -15.57 -19.33
C ILE A 263 19.41 -16.20 -19.95
N SER A 264 20.60 -15.89 -19.42
CA SER A 264 21.86 -16.49 -19.84
C SER A 264 22.42 -17.47 -18.79
N ASN A 265 22.91 -18.60 -19.28
CA ASN A 265 23.59 -19.61 -18.49
C ASN A 265 25.12 -19.33 -18.48
N PRO A 266 25.83 -19.31 -17.33
CA PRO A 266 25.37 -19.33 -15.95
C PRO A 266 25.66 -17.99 -15.24
N GLN A 267 24.65 -17.19 -14.93
CA GLN A 267 24.74 -16.16 -13.88
C GLN A 267 23.38 -16.01 -13.17
N ARG A 268 23.05 -16.84 -12.19
CA ARG A 268 21.88 -16.61 -11.33
C ARG A 268 22.07 -15.29 -10.57
N ARG A 269 21.08 -14.39 -10.57
CA ARG A 269 21.14 -13.13 -9.81
C ARG A 269 20.58 -13.36 -8.40
N ALA A 270 21.30 -12.92 -7.38
CA ALA A 270 20.89 -13.08 -5.99
C ALA A 270 21.05 -11.79 -5.18
N LEU A 271 19.96 -11.33 -4.58
CA LEU A 271 19.92 -10.20 -3.65
C LEU A 271 19.85 -10.74 -2.22
N THR A 272 20.82 -10.37 -1.37
CA THR A 272 20.81 -10.71 0.05
C THR A 272 20.50 -9.48 0.89
N THR A 273 19.46 -9.57 1.71
CA THR A 273 19.05 -8.54 2.67
C THR A 273 19.22 -9.07 4.08
N ARG A 274 19.72 -8.22 5.00
CA ARG A 274 19.85 -8.53 6.43
C ARG A 274 19.02 -7.52 7.21
N SER A 275 18.27 -7.99 8.21
CA SER A 275 17.65 -7.13 9.21
C SER A 275 18.62 -6.96 10.37
N THR A 276 18.97 -5.72 10.70
CA THR A 276 19.61 -5.39 11.98
C THR A 276 18.53 -4.82 12.89
N ALA A 277 18.11 -5.60 13.89
CA ALA A 277 17.26 -5.11 14.96
C ALA A 277 18.14 -4.27 15.91
N SER A 278 18.42 -3.01 15.53
CA SER A 278 18.93 -2.04 16.50
C SER A 278 17.73 -1.48 17.24
N ALA A 279 17.54 -1.92 18.49
CA ALA A 279 16.50 -1.37 19.36
C ALA A 279 16.73 0.14 19.50
N CYS A 280 15.77 0.95 19.04
CA CYS A 280 15.69 2.36 19.41
C CYS A 280 15.47 2.42 20.92
N SER A 281 16.56 2.57 21.68
CA SER A 281 16.48 2.71 23.12
C SER A 281 15.87 4.07 23.47
N PRO A 282 14.96 4.17 24.44
CA PRO A 282 14.45 5.47 24.90
C PRO A 282 15.61 6.26 25.51
N SER A 283 16.00 7.37 24.89
CA SER A 283 16.94 8.31 25.48
C SER A 283 16.22 9.18 26.51
N THR A 284 16.11 8.69 27.74
CA THR A 284 15.81 9.55 28.89
C THR A 284 17.06 10.37 29.19
N THR A 285 16.97 11.69 28.96
CA THR A 285 18.01 12.66 29.32
C THR A 285 17.96 12.87 30.84
N THR A 286 18.75 12.10 31.59
CA THR A 286 19.10 12.44 32.97
C THR A 286 20.39 13.26 33.01
N SER A 287 20.38 14.27 33.87
CA SER A 287 21.38 15.31 34.13
C SER A 287 22.85 14.83 34.21
N PRO A 288 23.83 15.71 33.93
CA PRO A 288 25.24 15.32 33.88
C PRO A 288 25.78 14.93 35.27
N PRO A 289 26.54 13.83 35.41
CA PRO A 289 27.24 13.53 36.64
C PRO A 289 28.45 14.45 36.81
N THR A 290 28.65 14.87 38.05
CA THR A 290 29.80 15.64 38.55
C THR A 290 31.11 14.93 38.22
N ARG A 291 32.04 15.65 37.61
CA ARG A 291 33.30 15.13 37.07
C ARG A 291 34.41 15.21 38.12
N THR A 292 35.06 14.09 38.44
CA THR A 292 36.42 14.07 39.01
C THR A 292 37.44 13.82 37.89
N PRO A 293 38.67 14.34 37.97
CA PRO A 293 39.62 14.29 36.86
C PRO A 293 40.73 13.26 37.10
N SER A 294 40.78 12.20 36.28
CA SER A 294 42.04 11.54 35.87
C SER A 294 41.70 10.32 35.02
N ASP A 295 41.93 10.45 33.72
CA ASP A 295 42.49 9.43 32.83
C ASP A 295 42.02 9.68 31.39
N SER A 296 42.98 9.79 30.50
CA SER A 296 42.82 10.02 29.08
C SER A 296 42.20 8.80 28.41
N VAL A 297 40.87 8.74 28.39
CA VAL A 297 40.10 7.80 27.57
C VAL A 297 40.15 8.27 26.11
N PRO A 298 40.49 7.41 25.13
CA PRO A 298 40.41 7.76 23.72
C PRO A 298 38.97 8.18 23.37
N PRO A 299 38.77 9.15 22.45
CA PRO A 299 37.43 9.62 22.13
C PRO A 299 36.58 8.41 21.70
N PRO A 300 35.34 8.28 22.22
CA PRO A 300 34.46 7.21 21.79
C PRO A 300 34.35 7.25 20.27
N PRO A 301 34.28 6.08 19.59
CA PRO A 301 34.07 6.04 18.15
C PRO A 301 32.89 6.94 17.82
N LYS A 302 33.06 7.84 16.85
CA LYS A 302 31.99 8.74 16.38
C LYS A 302 30.80 7.86 16.00
N ILE A 303 29.82 7.79 16.89
CA ILE A 303 28.51 7.19 16.59
C ILE A 303 28.01 7.99 15.38
N PRO A 304 27.71 7.35 14.24
CA PRO A 304 27.12 8.08 13.12
C PRO A 304 25.89 8.80 13.67
N PRO A 305 25.72 10.11 13.38
CA PRO A 305 24.61 10.87 13.93
C PRO A 305 23.31 10.11 13.66
N ALA A 306 22.51 9.91 14.70
CA ALA A 306 21.26 9.17 14.59
C ALA A 306 20.40 9.84 13.51
N LEU A 307 20.13 9.13 12.41
CA LEU A 307 19.37 9.64 11.24
C LEU A 307 17.98 10.16 11.64
N LEU A 308 17.42 9.61 12.73
CA LEU A 308 16.13 9.98 13.29
C LEU A 308 16.13 9.69 14.79
N GLN A 309 15.75 10.66 15.61
CA GLN A 309 15.53 10.50 17.04
C GLN A 309 14.03 10.46 17.33
N ILE A 310 13.58 9.41 18.00
CA ILE A 310 12.17 9.24 18.40
C ILE A 310 12.11 9.32 19.92
N HIS A 311 11.37 10.30 20.43
CA HIS A 311 11.15 10.47 21.86
C HIS A 311 9.78 9.94 22.23
N TYR A 312 9.74 9.21 23.33
CA TYR A 312 8.53 8.65 23.91
C TYR A 312 8.13 9.45 25.17
N ASN A 313 6.84 9.46 25.48
CA ASN A 313 6.36 9.89 26.80
C ASN A 313 6.48 8.72 27.81
N PRO A 314 6.24 8.93 29.11
CA PRO A 314 6.32 7.88 30.12
C PRO A 314 5.36 6.69 29.89
N ALA A 315 4.35 6.84 29.02
CA ALA A 315 3.42 5.77 28.64
C ALA A 315 3.88 5.00 27.39
N GLY A 316 5.13 5.15 26.96
CA GLY A 316 5.69 4.48 25.77
C GLY A 316 5.13 4.96 24.43
N ARG A 317 4.44 6.11 24.39
CA ARG A 317 3.89 6.69 23.14
C ARG A 317 4.84 7.71 22.53
N ILE A 318 4.96 7.72 21.20
CA ILE A 318 5.77 8.71 20.47
C ILE A 318 5.22 10.11 20.74
N ARG A 319 6.01 10.97 21.39
CA ARG A 319 5.67 12.38 21.63
C ARG A 319 6.39 13.33 20.67
N ARG A 320 7.55 12.92 20.15
CA ARG A 320 8.35 13.76 19.25
C ARG A 320 9.23 12.91 18.34
N ILE A 321 9.31 13.32 17.08
CA ILE A 321 10.25 12.77 16.10
C ILE A 321 11.14 13.93 15.65
N THR A 322 12.44 13.81 15.91
CA THR A 322 13.46 14.79 15.56
C THR A 322 14.39 14.19 14.49
N PRO A 323 14.35 14.67 13.25
CA PRO A 323 15.28 14.24 12.20
C PRO A 323 16.70 14.78 12.46
N SER A 324 17.73 14.18 11.84
CA SER A 324 19.14 14.61 11.97
C SER A 324 19.47 15.93 11.29
N ASP A 325 18.60 16.38 10.37
CA ASP A 325 18.83 17.53 9.50
C ASP A 325 17.98 18.73 9.93
N ASP A 326 18.11 19.88 9.24
CA ASP A 326 17.35 21.14 9.49
C ASP A 326 15.84 21.07 9.23
N ILE A 327 15.23 19.89 9.33
CA ILE A 327 13.79 19.67 9.21
C ILE A 327 13.17 19.91 10.58
N SER A 328 12.07 20.66 10.61
CA SER A 328 11.34 20.90 11.85
C SER A 328 10.87 19.57 12.46
N PRO A 329 10.91 19.42 13.81
CA PRO A 329 10.47 18.22 14.47
C PRO A 329 8.95 18.04 14.36
N LEU A 330 8.50 16.78 14.34
CA LEU A 330 7.10 16.41 14.50
C LEU A 330 6.82 16.21 15.99
N ASN A 331 5.87 16.95 16.55
CA ASN A 331 5.42 16.85 17.93
C ASN A 331 3.98 16.32 17.98
N ILE A 332 3.73 15.39 18.89
CA ILE A 332 2.41 14.80 19.14
C ILE A 332 2.05 15.06 20.60
N THR A 333 0.96 15.78 20.81
CA THR A 333 0.38 16.03 22.13
C THR A 333 -0.79 15.10 22.34
N TYR A 334 -0.89 14.60 23.57
CA TYR A 334 -1.97 13.73 24.00
C TYR A 334 -2.82 14.45 25.04
N ASP A 335 -4.13 14.20 25.05
CA ASP A 335 -4.99 14.62 26.16
C ASP A 335 -4.82 13.69 27.38
N SER A 336 -5.54 13.99 28.46
CA SER A 336 -5.56 13.16 29.68
C SER A 336 -6.05 11.73 29.41
N SER A 337 -6.85 11.54 28.36
CA SER A 337 -7.32 10.23 27.91
C SER A 337 -6.36 9.58 26.90
N GLY A 338 -5.14 10.08 26.75
CA GLY A 338 -4.14 9.47 25.89
C GLY A 338 -4.46 9.48 24.39
N ARG A 339 -5.41 10.31 23.96
CA ARG A 339 -5.80 10.52 22.55
C ARG A 339 -4.98 11.66 21.98
N LYS A 340 -4.73 11.66 20.67
CA LYS A 340 -3.95 12.73 20.02
C LYS A 340 -4.78 14.01 19.97
N SER A 341 -4.52 14.97 20.85
CA SER A 341 -5.22 16.26 20.86
C SER A 341 -4.61 17.24 19.87
N LYS A 342 -3.30 17.14 19.60
CA LYS A 342 -2.60 18.01 18.67
C LYS A 342 -1.42 17.31 18.01
N ILE A 343 -1.27 17.54 16.71
CA ILE A 343 -0.10 17.12 15.93
C ILE A 343 0.49 18.38 15.32
N ALA A 344 1.77 18.64 15.56
CA ALA A 344 2.47 19.81 15.05
C ALA A 344 3.76 19.40 14.35
N TRP A 345 3.91 19.75 13.07
CA TRP A 345 5.17 19.60 12.35
C TRP A 345 5.66 20.99 12.00
N GLY A 346 6.70 21.48 12.67
CA GLY A 346 7.13 22.87 12.52
C GLY A 346 6.00 23.86 12.78
N SER A 347 5.73 24.73 11.80
CA SER A 347 4.62 25.68 11.87
C SER A 347 3.24 25.07 11.59
N TRP A 348 3.14 23.89 10.98
CA TRP A 348 1.86 23.25 10.67
C TRP A 348 1.26 22.52 11.86
N LYS A 349 -0.05 22.70 12.09
CA LYS A 349 -0.73 22.12 13.26
C LYS A 349 -2.13 21.62 12.92
N HIS A 350 -2.42 20.42 13.42
CA HIS A 350 -3.75 19.83 13.48
C HIS A 350 -4.16 19.73 14.94
N GLN A 351 -5.41 20.07 15.25
CA GLN A 351 -6.00 19.95 16.58
C GLN A 351 -7.30 19.15 16.50
N PHE A 352 -7.51 18.29 17.48
CA PHE A 352 -8.65 17.38 17.55
C PHE A 352 -9.35 17.54 18.90
N THR A 353 -10.66 17.70 18.85
CA THR A 353 -11.53 17.68 20.03
C THR A 353 -12.34 16.40 20.00
N TYR A 354 -12.57 15.83 21.18
CA TYR A 354 -13.29 14.57 21.33
C TYR A 354 -14.41 14.70 22.35
N ASP A 355 -15.46 13.91 22.19
CA ASP A 355 -16.47 13.72 23.23
C ASP A 355 -16.06 12.66 24.28
N SER A 356 -16.95 12.42 25.25
CA SER A 356 -16.80 11.39 26.28
C SER A 356 -16.84 9.96 25.73
N SER A 357 -17.41 9.75 24.55
CA SER A 357 -17.46 8.46 23.84
C SER A 357 -16.25 8.23 22.94
N ASN A 358 -15.18 9.04 23.07
CA ASN A 358 -13.95 8.91 22.29
C ASN A 358 -14.16 9.12 20.77
N ARG A 359 -15.11 9.96 20.38
CA ARG A 359 -15.38 10.31 18.98
C ARG A 359 -14.88 11.72 18.70
N VAL A 360 -14.31 11.96 17.51
CA VAL A 360 -13.81 13.29 17.10
C VAL A 360 -15.00 14.19 16.81
N THR A 361 -15.16 15.27 17.56
CA THR A 361 -16.24 16.25 17.37
C THR A 361 -15.79 17.48 16.59
N GLU A 362 -14.48 17.78 16.61
CA GLU A 362 -13.91 18.89 15.86
C GLU A 362 -12.51 18.56 15.36
N HIS A 363 -12.22 18.92 14.11
CA HIS A 363 -10.89 18.90 13.54
C HIS A 363 -10.54 20.29 13.00
N ALA A 364 -9.56 20.93 13.64
CA ALA A 364 -9.04 22.25 13.27
C ALA A 364 -7.64 22.16 12.66
N ILE A 365 -7.37 23.00 11.66
CA ILE A 365 -6.06 23.12 10.99
C ILE A 365 -5.61 24.57 11.12
N ASP A 366 -4.39 24.80 11.61
CA ASP A 366 -3.81 26.15 11.70
C ASP A 366 -3.66 26.75 10.28
N GLY A 367 -4.23 27.94 10.06
CA GLY A 367 -4.32 28.58 8.74
C GLY A 367 -5.59 28.28 7.93
N ALA A 368 -6.42 27.32 8.36
CA ALA A 368 -7.83 27.26 7.98
C ALA A 368 -8.63 28.18 8.92
N GLN A 369 -9.61 28.93 8.41
CA GLN A 369 -10.34 29.89 9.24
C GLN A 369 -11.44 29.20 10.07
N VAL A 370 -12.02 28.11 9.57
CA VAL A 370 -13.15 27.41 10.21
C VAL A 370 -12.86 25.91 10.33
N PRO A 371 -13.05 25.30 11.52
CA PRO A 371 -12.85 23.88 11.72
C PRO A 371 -13.95 23.02 11.09
N VAL A 372 -13.65 21.75 10.84
CA VAL A 372 -14.66 20.74 10.49
C VAL A 372 -15.27 20.21 11.78
N LYS A 373 -16.61 20.24 11.87
CA LYS A 373 -17.37 19.75 13.02
C LYS A 373 -18.11 18.47 12.67
N MET A 374 -18.15 17.54 13.61
CA MET A 374 -18.81 16.26 13.47
C MET A 374 -19.83 16.08 14.60
N SER A 375 -21.07 15.78 14.23
CA SER A 375 -22.15 15.49 15.16
C SER A 375 -22.57 14.03 15.06
N TYR A 376 -23.03 13.46 16.18
CA TYR A 376 -23.35 12.04 16.29
C TYR A 376 -24.76 11.82 16.83
N SER A 377 -25.45 10.79 16.35
CA SER A 377 -26.77 10.40 16.85
C SER A 377 -26.68 9.38 17.98
N GLY A 378 -26.93 9.82 19.22
CA GLY A 378 -26.87 8.96 20.41
C GLY A 378 -25.52 8.26 20.57
N ALA A 379 -25.54 6.93 20.68
CA ALA A 379 -24.35 6.08 20.82
C ALA A 379 -23.68 5.70 19.47
N ALA A 380 -24.07 6.31 18.35
CA ALA A 380 -23.48 6.00 17.04
C ALA A 380 -21.98 6.29 17.00
N ARG A 381 -21.19 5.38 16.42
CA ARG A 381 -19.73 5.55 16.27
C ARG A 381 -19.34 6.45 15.10
N ARG A 382 -20.22 6.59 14.13
CA ARG A 382 -20.01 7.39 12.91
C ARG A 382 -20.78 8.70 12.98
N PRO A 383 -20.24 9.80 12.40
CA PRO A 383 -20.92 11.08 12.41
C PRO A 383 -22.20 11.00 11.59
N SER A 384 -23.31 11.48 12.15
CA SER A 384 -24.58 11.65 11.43
C SER A 384 -24.62 12.98 10.68
N GLU A 385 -23.77 13.93 11.03
CA GLU A 385 -23.62 15.21 10.34
C GLU A 385 -22.14 15.62 10.31
N ILE A 386 -21.69 16.14 9.16
CA ILE A 386 -20.41 16.82 9.02
C ILE A 386 -20.70 18.26 8.59
N GLN A 387 -20.15 19.23 9.31
CA GLN A 387 -20.36 20.64 9.05
C GLN A 387 -19.04 21.39 8.88
N GLN A 388 -18.98 22.31 7.91
CA GLN A 388 -17.91 23.28 7.77
C GLN A 388 -18.47 24.58 7.19
N ASP A 389 -18.18 25.72 7.83
CA ASP A 389 -18.61 27.05 7.36
C ASP A 389 -20.11 27.15 7.02
N GLY A 390 -20.95 26.59 7.89
CA GLY A 390 -22.42 26.58 7.72
C GLY A 390 -22.95 25.49 6.78
N ALA A 391 -22.15 24.96 5.86
CA ALA A 391 -22.56 23.83 5.00
C ALA A 391 -22.61 22.52 5.80
N LYS A 392 -23.73 21.79 5.69
CA LYS A 392 -24.03 20.57 6.45
C LYS A 392 -24.29 19.38 5.54
N PHE A 393 -23.55 18.30 5.75
CA PHE A 393 -23.80 17.01 5.11
C PHE A 393 -24.44 16.07 6.13
N GLY A 394 -25.66 15.62 5.85
CA GLY A 394 -26.31 14.55 6.61
C GLY A 394 -25.81 13.19 6.14
N ILE A 395 -25.49 12.29 7.07
CA ILE A 395 -24.97 10.96 6.75
C ILE A 395 -25.79 9.92 7.51
N HIS A 396 -26.37 8.98 6.77
CA HIS A 396 -27.11 7.87 7.36
C HIS A 396 -26.45 6.54 7.01
N TYR A 397 -26.49 5.65 7.99
CA TYR A 397 -25.92 4.32 7.93
C TYR A 397 -27.03 3.27 7.99
N ASP A 398 -26.79 2.12 7.38
CA ASP A 398 -27.66 0.96 7.53
C ASP A 398 -27.43 0.27 8.89
N ASN A 399 -28.09 -0.87 9.11
CA ASN A 399 -27.94 -1.63 10.35
C ASN A 399 -26.55 -2.27 10.53
N TYR A 400 -25.68 -2.17 9.52
CA TYR A 400 -24.33 -2.74 9.48
C TYR A 400 -23.23 -1.66 9.59
N ASP A 401 -23.59 -0.43 9.97
CA ASP A 401 -22.69 0.74 9.97
C ASP A 401 -22.09 1.07 8.58
N ARG A 402 -22.74 0.61 7.50
CA ARG A 402 -22.34 0.94 6.12
C ARG A 402 -23.08 2.18 5.67
N LEU A 403 -22.42 2.98 4.82
CA LEU A 403 -23.04 4.17 4.25
C LEU A 403 -24.32 3.77 3.48
N LYS A 404 -25.44 4.36 3.88
CA LYS A 404 -26.76 4.15 3.26
C LYS A 404 -27.19 5.38 2.48
N GLU A 405 -26.93 6.56 3.01
CA GLU A 405 -27.42 7.81 2.43
C GLU A 405 -26.52 8.98 2.80
N VAL A 406 -26.33 9.89 1.85
CA VAL A 406 -25.70 11.19 2.06
C VAL A 406 -26.66 12.26 1.56
N VAL A 407 -26.98 13.22 2.42
CA VAL A 407 -27.78 14.40 2.12
C VAL A 407 -26.84 15.60 2.03
N SER A 408 -26.80 16.24 0.87
CA SER A 408 -25.97 17.43 0.64
C SER A 408 -26.56 18.68 1.31
N PRO A 409 -25.77 19.76 1.47
CA PRO A 409 -26.26 21.07 1.89
C PRO A 409 -27.46 21.57 1.07
N SER A 410 -27.48 21.30 -0.25
CA SER A 410 -28.61 21.61 -1.14
C SER A 410 -29.83 20.68 -1.02
N GLN A 411 -29.87 19.80 -0.02
CA GLN A 411 -30.94 18.81 0.21
C GLN A 411 -31.06 17.78 -0.91
N GLU A 412 -29.95 17.51 -1.63
CA GLU A 412 -29.88 16.43 -2.60
C GLU A 412 -29.42 15.13 -1.94
N THR A 413 -30.12 14.03 -2.22
CA THR A 413 -29.88 12.74 -1.59
C THR A 413 -29.18 11.77 -2.54
N SER A 414 -28.05 11.22 -2.12
CA SER A 414 -27.40 10.06 -2.74
C SER A 414 -27.56 8.83 -1.85
N THR A 415 -28.10 7.73 -2.39
CA THR A 415 -28.31 6.49 -1.63
C THR A 415 -27.38 5.37 -2.08
N PHE A 416 -26.96 4.54 -1.14
CA PHE A 416 -26.01 3.46 -1.31
C PHE A 416 -26.59 2.18 -0.72
N SER A 417 -26.34 1.05 -1.37
CA SER A 417 -26.65 -0.26 -0.82
C SER A 417 -25.63 -1.28 -1.30
N SER A 418 -25.43 -2.33 -0.52
CA SER A 418 -24.55 -3.44 -0.87
C SER A 418 -25.24 -4.78 -0.63
N ILE A 419 -25.03 -5.71 -1.55
CA ILE A 419 -25.57 -7.06 -1.51
C ILE A 419 -24.41 -8.02 -1.65
N ALA A 420 -24.19 -8.89 -0.66
CA ALA A 420 -23.22 -9.98 -0.77
C ALA A 420 -23.77 -11.04 -1.73
N LEU A 421 -22.98 -11.46 -2.72
CA LEU A 421 -23.36 -12.53 -3.65
C LEU A 421 -22.84 -13.91 -3.22
N GLY A 422 -22.05 -13.95 -2.13
CA GLY A 422 -21.24 -15.09 -1.76
C GLY A 422 -19.90 -15.10 -2.49
N GLY A 423 -18.95 -15.88 -1.96
CA GLY A 423 -17.61 -16.02 -2.55
C GLY A 423 -16.72 -14.79 -2.55
N ASP A 424 -16.79 -14.02 -1.47
CA ASP A 424 -16.07 -12.75 -1.31
C ASP A 424 -16.39 -11.72 -2.42
N GLU A 425 -17.59 -11.76 -3.01
CA GLU A 425 -18.08 -10.77 -3.96
C GLU A 425 -19.25 -9.95 -3.43
N TRP A 426 -19.29 -8.66 -3.78
CA TRP A 426 -20.39 -7.76 -3.46
C TRP A 426 -20.89 -7.01 -4.68
N VAL A 427 -22.19 -6.80 -4.74
CA VAL A 427 -22.82 -5.83 -5.63
C VAL A 427 -23.08 -4.55 -4.86
N LEU A 428 -22.42 -3.48 -5.27
CA LEU A 428 -22.61 -2.12 -4.77
C LEU A 428 -23.56 -1.38 -5.69
N LYS A 429 -24.55 -0.71 -5.12
CA LYS A 429 -25.49 0.14 -5.85
C LYS A 429 -25.39 1.57 -5.35
N ARG A 430 -25.29 2.53 -6.27
CA ARG A 430 -25.30 3.95 -5.98
C ARG A 430 -26.39 4.63 -6.79
N ARG A 431 -27.32 5.30 -6.11
CA ARG A 431 -28.29 6.20 -6.76
C ARG A 431 -27.89 7.64 -6.46
N THR A 432 -27.84 8.47 -7.49
CA THR A 432 -27.58 9.90 -7.39
C THR A 432 -28.88 10.67 -7.68
N PRO A 433 -28.98 11.94 -7.25
CA PRO A 433 -30.12 12.79 -7.59
C PRO A 433 -30.32 13.02 -9.10
N LEU A 434 -29.31 12.69 -9.92
CA LEU A 434 -29.36 12.78 -11.37
C LEU A 434 -30.29 11.72 -12.00
N ASN A 435 -30.46 10.55 -11.37
CA ASN A 435 -31.21 9.43 -11.96
C ASN A 435 -32.03 8.64 -10.95
N SER A 436 -33.14 8.07 -11.41
CA SER A 436 -33.97 7.16 -10.61
C SER A 436 -33.39 5.75 -10.48
N ARG A 437 -32.64 5.28 -11.48
CA ARG A 437 -31.93 3.98 -11.46
C ARG A 437 -30.54 4.12 -10.83
N PRO A 438 -30.05 3.08 -10.11
CA PRO A 438 -28.71 3.10 -9.55
C PRO A 438 -27.65 2.68 -10.58
N SER A 439 -26.44 3.20 -10.45
CA SER A 439 -25.24 2.54 -10.98
C SER A 439 -24.99 1.27 -10.18
N VAL A 440 -24.56 0.19 -10.85
CA VAL A 440 -24.32 -1.11 -10.22
C VAL A 440 -22.87 -1.53 -10.49
N VAL A 441 -22.16 -1.95 -9.45
CA VAL A 441 -20.77 -2.41 -9.55
C VAL A 441 -20.63 -3.71 -8.75
N ARG A 442 -20.17 -4.78 -9.40
CA ARG A 442 -19.76 -6.03 -8.73
C ARG A 442 -18.26 -5.97 -8.47
N ILE A 443 -17.87 -6.20 -7.22
CA ILE A 443 -16.47 -6.20 -6.78
C ILE A 443 -16.10 -7.53 -6.12
N ASP A 444 -14.82 -7.88 -6.17
CA ASP A 444 -14.25 -8.99 -5.39
C ASP A 444 -13.81 -8.56 -3.97
N ARG A 445 -13.19 -9.50 -3.23
CA ARG A 445 -12.66 -9.33 -1.87
C ARG A 445 -11.79 -8.09 -1.69
N ASN A 446 -11.01 -7.77 -2.71
CA ASN A 446 -9.98 -6.74 -2.67
C ASN A 446 -10.51 -5.40 -3.21
N GLY A 447 -11.82 -5.33 -3.54
CA GLY A 447 -12.42 -4.17 -4.16
C GLY A 447 -12.14 -4.05 -5.65
N LYS A 448 -11.63 -5.11 -6.31
CA LYS A 448 -11.43 -5.10 -7.75
C LYS A 448 -12.80 -5.17 -8.44
N ILE A 449 -13.02 -4.29 -9.40
CA ILE A 449 -14.23 -4.30 -10.23
C ILE A 449 -14.23 -5.54 -11.12
N LEU A 450 -15.27 -6.35 -11.00
CA LEU A 450 -15.55 -7.52 -11.84
C LEU A 450 -16.60 -7.19 -12.89
N GLU A 451 -17.54 -6.31 -12.55
CA GLU A 451 -18.62 -5.89 -13.45
C GLU A 451 -19.10 -4.50 -13.06
N ALA A 452 -19.48 -3.67 -14.03
CA ALA A 452 -20.08 -2.37 -13.76
C ALA A 452 -21.11 -2.03 -14.84
N THR A 453 -22.18 -1.33 -14.47
CA THR A 453 -23.20 -0.85 -15.41
C THR A 453 -23.79 0.48 -14.94
N THR A 454 -23.95 1.42 -15.87
CA THR A 454 -24.54 2.74 -15.60
C THR A 454 -26.08 2.70 -15.57
N PRO A 455 -26.74 3.68 -14.91
CA PRO A 455 -28.20 3.73 -14.81
C PRO A 455 -28.94 3.71 -16.16
N ASP A 456 -28.35 4.29 -17.20
CA ASP A 456 -28.85 4.31 -18.58
C ASP A 456 -28.40 3.11 -19.43
N GLU A 457 -27.59 2.21 -18.86
CA GLU A 457 -26.99 1.05 -19.53
C GLU A 457 -26.13 1.40 -20.75
N MET A 458 -25.72 2.67 -20.89
CA MET A 458 -24.84 3.11 -21.98
C MET A 458 -23.38 2.67 -21.78
N HIS A 459 -22.99 2.37 -20.54
CA HIS A 459 -21.63 1.97 -20.19
C HIS A 459 -21.65 0.68 -19.35
N HIS A 460 -20.85 -0.29 -19.78
CA HIS A 460 -20.74 -1.64 -19.24
C HIS A 460 -19.27 -2.10 -19.20
N TYR A 461 -18.89 -2.69 -18.08
CA TYR A 461 -17.61 -3.37 -17.89
C TYR A 461 -17.85 -4.77 -17.34
N LEU A 462 -17.13 -5.78 -17.83
CA LEU A 462 -17.21 -7.15 -17.31
C LEU A 462 -15.89 -7.90 -17.49
N GLU A 463 -15.35 -8.46 -16.41
CA GLU A 463 -14.28 -9.45 -16.44
C GLU A 463 -14.87 -10.86 -16.34
N ARG A 464 -14.65 -11.66 -17.39
CA ARG A 464 -15.00 -13.08 -17.39
C ARG A 464 -13.83 -13.88 -16.84
N LYS A 465 -14.16 -14.85 -16.00
CA LYS A 465 -13.22 -15.82 -15.44
C LYS A 465 -13.61 -17.21 -15.87
N ASP A 466 -12.62 -18.08 -16.04
CA ASP A 466 -12.84 -19.52 -16.18
C ASP A 466 -13.23 -20.16 -14.83
N ALA A 467 -13.51 -21.47 -14.85
CA ALA A 467 -13.85 -22.24 -13.65
C ALA A 467 -12.73 -22.24 -12.58
N LEU A 468 -11.49 -21.89 -12.97
CA LEU A 468 -10.33 -21.82 -12.08
C LEU A 468 -10.05 -20.40 -11.58
N GLY A 469 -10.91 -19.44 -11.93
CA GLY A 469 -10.80 -18.04 -11.53
C GLY A 469 -9.81 -17.21 -12.35
N LYS A 470 -9.23 -17.75 -13.43
CA LYS A 470 -8.33 -17.01 -14.33
C LYS A 470 -9.16 -16.14 -15.26
N ILE A 471 -8.74 -14.89 -15.44
CA ILE A 471 -9.43 -13.95 -16.34
C ILE A 471 -9.22 -14.42 -17.78
N THR A 472 -10.30 -14.60 -18.51
CA THR A 472 -10.31 -15.01 -19.93
C THR A 472 -10.60 -13.86 -20.86
N GLU A 473 -11.56 -13.00 -20.49
CA GLU A 473 -12.01 -11.88 -21.32
C GLU A 473 -12.32 -10.67 -20.45
N ILE A 474 -12.11 -9.49 -21.03
CA ILE A 474 -12.49 -8.21 -20.46
C ILE A 474 -13.34 -7.50 -21.51
N LEU A 475 -14.62 -7.30 -21.19
CA LEU A 475 -15.58 -6.55 -22.00
C LEU A 475 -15.65 -5.13 -21.44
N ASN A 476 -15.54 -4.15 -22.32
CA ASN A 476 -15.58 -2.73 -21.97
C ASN A 476 -16.29 -1.96 -23.09
N ASP A 477 -17.60 -1.80 -22.94
CA ASP A 477 -18.52 -1.37 -23.99
C ASP A 477 -18.32 -2.15 -25.30
N GLU A 478 -17.89 -1.47 -26.37
CA GLU A 478 -17.67 -2.03 -27.69
C GLU A 478 -16.31 -2.76 -27.83
N GLU A 479 -15.42 -2.65 -26.83
CA GLU A 479 -14.09 -3.25 -26.82
C GLU A 479 -14.09 -4.57 -26.05
N THR A 480 -13.62 -5.64 -26.70
CA THR A 480 -13.33 -6.93 -26.05
C THR A 480 -11.83 -7.17 -26.06
N THR A 481 -11.24 -7.40 -24.88
CA THR A 481 -9.86 -7.85 -24.71
C THR A 481 -9.84 -9.30 -24.24
N VAL A 482 -9.25 -10.19 -25.01
CA VAL A 482 -9.10 -11.61 -24.70
C VAL A 482 -7.69 -11.86 -24.15
N VAL A 483 -7.58 -12.62 -23.06
CA VAL A 483 -6.30 -13.11 -22.57
C VAL A 483 -5.93 -14.37 -23.35
N THR A 484 -4.77 -14.36 -24.01
CA THR A 484 -4.32 -15.46 -24.88
C THR A 484 -3.21 -16.29 -24.24
N HIS A 485 -2.55 -15.76 -23.21
CA HIS A 485 -1.50 -16.48 -22.47
C HIS A 485 -1.46 -16.01 -21.02
N TRP A 486 -1.22 -16.94 -20.10
CA TRP A 486 -1.07 -16.68 -18.66
C TRP A 486 0.29 -17.20 -18.19
N SER A 487 0.82 -16.60 -17.14
CA SER A 487 1.93 -17.18 -16.39
C SER A 487 1.46 -18.49 -15.72
N PRO A 488 2.38 -19.37 -15.29
CA PRO A 488 2.03 -20.52 -14.46
C PRO A 488 1.29 -20.16 -13.15
N GLU A 489 1.42 -18.91 -12.70
CA GLU A 489 0.72 -18.38 -11.52
C GLU A 489 -0.66 -17.76 -11.86
N GLY A 490 -1.10 -17.85 -13.12
CA GLY A 490 -2.42 -17.36 -13.56
C GLY A 490 -2.48 -15.87 -13.90
N VAL A 491 -1.34 -15.18 -14.03
CA VAL A 491 -1.30 -13.76 -14.40
C VAL A 491 -1.36 -13.60 -15.91
N PRO A 492 -2.23 -12.75 -16.50
CA PRO A 492 -2.26 -12.48 -17.93
C PRO A 492 -0.91 -11.98 -18.46
N MET A 493 -0.31 -12.72 -19.39
CA MET A 493 0.97 -12.41 -20.05
C MET A 493 0.78 -11.89 -21.47
N ALA A 494 -0.25 -12.38 -22.16
CA ALA A 494 -0.63 -11.92 -23.48
C ALA A 494 -2.12 -11.56 -23.54
N THR A 495 -2.42 -10.40 -24.14
CA THR A 495 -3.79 -9.90 -24.31
C THR A 495 -3.99 -9.40 -25.73
N ARG A 496 -5.19 -9.58 -26.28
CA ARG A 496 -5.57 -9.16 -27.63
C ARG A 496 -6.94 -8.49 -27.62
N SER A 497 -7.03 -7.28 -28.14
CA SER A 497 -8.28 -6.62 -28.53
C SER A 497 -8.34 -6.44 -30.05
N ARG A 498 -9.36 -5.72 -30.55
CA ARG A 498 -9.53 -5.43 -31.98
C ARG A 498 -8.30 -4.72 -32.56
N ASP A 499 -7.82 -3.71 -31.85
CA ASP A 499 -6.81 -2.77 -32.37
C ASP A 499 -5.44 -2.97 -31.73
N LEU A 500 -5.31 -3.88 -30.75
CA LEU A 500 -4.09 -4.00 -29.95
C LEU A 500 -3.79 -5.44 -29.53
N VAL A 501 -2.55 -5.88 -29.71
CA VAL A 501 -1.98 -7.08 -29.09
C VAL A 501 -0.83 -6.71 -28.19
N VAL A 502 -0.81 -7.26 -26.98
CA VAL A 502 0.28 -7.03 -26.05
C VAL A 502 0.79 -8.34 -25.47
N ASN A 503 2.10 -8.55 -25.57
CA ASN A 503 2.77 -9.76 -25.09
C ASN A 503 3.85 -9.39 -24.07
N SER A 504 3.98 -10.18 -23.01
CA SER A 504 4.98 -10.01 -21.97
C SER A 504 5.74 -11.30 -21.76
N THR A 505 7.03 -11.17 -21.54
CA THR A 505 7.91 -12.27 -21.12
C THR A 505 8.54 -11.90 -19.80
N LEU A 506 8.50 -12.84 -18.85
CA LEU A 506 9.11 -12.67 -17.54
C LEU A 506 10.40 -13.49 -17.42
N GLN A 507 11.31 -13.00 -16.60
CA GLN A 507 12.48 -13.71 -16.11
C GLN A 507 12.33 -13.80 -14.58
N GLY A 508 11.86 -14.94 -14.08
CA GLY A 508 11.32 -14.98 -12.72
C GLY A 508 10.13 -14.02 -12.63
N HIS A 509 10.16 -13.12 -11.65
CA HIS A 509 9.15 -12.04 -11.52
C HIS A 509 9.56 -10.72 -12.17
N LEU A 510 10.69 -10.66 -12.87
CA LEU A 510 11.14 -9.44 -13.56
C LEU A 510 10.59 -9.43 -15.00
N LEU A 511 10.08 -8.29 -15.45
CA LEU A 511 9.69 -8.13 -16.84
C LEU A 511 10.96 -8.14 -17.70
N ALA A 512 11.07 -9.12 -18.60
CA ALA A 512 12.21 -9.26 -19.49
C ALA A 512 11.97 -8.60 -20.84
N ARG A 513 10.75 -8.76 -21.38
CA ARG A 513 10.35 -8.16 -22.65
C ARG A 513 8.86 -7.82 -22.66
N ARG A 514 8.51 -6.72 -23.30
CA ARG A 514 7.12 -6.34 -23.62
C ARG A 514 7.04 -5.99 -25.10
N THR A 515 6.10 -6.58 -25.81
CA THR A 515 5.79 -6.25 -27.21
C THR A 515 4.37 -5.71 -27.28
N VAL A 516 4.19 -4.60 -27.97
CA VAL A 516 2.92 -3.92 -28.23
C VAL A 516 2.76 -3.86 -29.75
N THR A 517 1.68 -4.43 -30.27
CA THR A 517 1.37 -4.43 -31.70
C THR A 517 0.02 -3.76 -31.90
N MET A 518 0.01 -2.67 -32.66
CA MET A 518 -1.22 -2.04 -33.13
C MET A 518 -1.73 -2.83 -34.34
N MET A 519 -3.02 -3.14 -34.37
CA MET A 519 -3.66 -4.00 -35.38
C MET A 519 -4.48 -3.18 -36.39
N ASP A 520 -4.00 -1.99 -36.76
CA ASP A 520 -4.63 -1.15 -37.79
C ASP A 520 -4.46 -1.73 -39.21
N THR A 521 -4.73 -0.94 -40.25
CA THR A 521 -4.57 -1.36 -41.65
C THR A 521 -3.16 -1.85 -42.00
N THR A 522 -2.14 -1.39 -41.27
CA THR A 522 -0.73 -1.77 -41.46
C THR A 522 -0.09 -2.05 -40.10
N PRO A 523 -0.19 -3.29 -39.57
CA PRO A 523 0.19 -3.58 -38.20
C PRO A 523 1.61 -3.12 -37.86
N SER A 524 1.72 -2.24 -36.87
CA SER A 524 2.99 -1.73 -36.36
C SER A 524 3.30 -2.35 -35.00
N SER A 525 4.55 -2.78 -34.80
CA SER A 525 4.98 -3.43 -33.56
C SER A 525 6.14 -2.70 -32.92
N SER A 526 6.05 -2.51 -31.62
CA SER A 526 7.11 -1.99 -30.78
C SER A 526 7.44 -3.01 -29.69
N SER A 527 8.73 -3.21 -29.42
CA SER A 527 9.18 -4.08 -28.33
C SER A 527 10.21 -3.41 -27.44
N PHE A 528 10.14 -3.71 -26.15
CA PHE A 528 11.00 -3.16 -25.11
C PHE A 528 11.61 -4.32 -24.36
N THR A 529 12.94 -4.45 -24.40
CA THR A 529 13.68 -5.44 -23.61
C THR A 529 14.30 -4.76 -22.40
N TYR A 530 14.26 -5.42 -21.25
CA TYR A 530 14.66 -4.85 -19.97
C TYR A 530 15.83 -5.65 -19.38
N GLU A 531 16.86 -4.94 -18.91
CA GLU A 531 18.01 -5.54 -18.23
C GLU A 531 18.12 -5.02 -16.80
N TYR A 532 18.67 -5.85 -15.91
CA TYR A 532 18.77 -5.55 -14.49
C TYR A 532 20.19 -5.84 -13.98
N ASP A 533 20.61 -5.13 -12.93
CA ASP A 533 21.84 -5.44 -12.19
C ASP A 533 21.64 -6.55 -11.15
N ASP A 534 22.69 -6.86 -10.39
CA ASP A 534 22.69 -7.91 -9.37
C ASP A 534 21.85 -7.55 -8.12
N LEU A 535 21.51 -6.27 -7.97
CA LEU A 535 20.57 -5.79 -6.95
C LEU A 535 19.12 -5.78 -7.47
N LEU A 536 18.87 -6.38 -8.64
CA LEU A 536 17.58 -6.49 -9.31
C LEU A 536 17.01 -5.12 -9.73
N ARG A 537 17.86 -4.11 -9.94
CA ARG A 537 17.45 -2.77 -10.39
C ARG A 537 17.53 -2.68 -11.90
N LEU A 538 16.55 -2.04 -12.52
CA LEU A 538 16.50 -1.84 -13.98
C LEU A 538 17.67 -0.96 -14.44
N THR A 539 18.57 -1.48 -15.27
CA THR A 539 19.72 -0.74 -15.80
C THR A 539 19.53 -0.33 -17.24
N THR A 540 18.83 -1.13 -18.04
CA THR A 540 18.70 -0.89 -19.48
C THR A 540 17.27 -1.09 -19.94
N ILE A 541 16.78 -0.19 -20.80
CA ILE A 541 15.61 -0.42 -21.64
C ILE A 541 16.06 -0.34 -23.09
N LEU A 542 15.82 -1.39 -23.86
CA LEU A 542 16.14 -1.50 -25.28
C LEU A 542 14.86 -1.39 -26.10
N PRO A 543 14.47 -0.18 -26.56
CA PRO A 543 13.33 0.03 -27.43
C PRO A 543 13.63 -0.34 -28.89
N VAL A 544 12.72 -1.08 -29.51
CA VAL A 544 12.64 -1.31 -30.95
C VAL A 544 11.24 -0.89 -31.38
N VAL A 545 11.12 0.19 -32.14
CA VAL A 545 9.83 0.76 -32.59
C VAL A 545 9.76 0.63 -34.10
N GLU A 546 8.70 -0.01 -34.61
CA GLU A 546 8.51 -0.23 -36.05
C GLU A 546 9.76 -0.84 -36.72
N GLN A 547 10.33 -1.86 -36.07
CA GLN A 547 11.57 -2.56 -36.47
C GLN A 547 12.86 -1.72 -36.38
N SER A 548 12.76 -0.44 -36.00
CA SER A 548 13.91 0.43 -35.78
C SER A 548 14.38 0.36 -34.33
N ALA A 549 15.59 -0.14 -34.12
CA ALA A 549 16.23 -0.08 -32.80
C ALA A 549 16.60 1.37 -32.47
N LEU A 550 16.08 1.90 -31.36
CA LEU A 550 16.45 3.23 -30.87
C LEU A 550 17.59 3.12 -29.86
N GLU A 551 18.17 4.26 -29.48
CA GLU A 551 19.23 4.30 -28.48
C GLU A 551 18.75 3.68 -27.15
N PRO A 552 19.55 2.78 -26.53
CA PRO A 552 19.24 2.23 -25.22
C PRO A 552 19.04 3.31 -24.15
N ILE A 553 18.04 3.14 -23.30
CA ILE A 553 17.89 3.94 -22.08
C ILE A 553 18.73 3.28 -20.99
N GLN A 554 19.86 3.90 -20.65
CA GLN A 554 20.82 3.50 -19.63
C GLN A 554 20.54 4.20 -18.31
N ILE A 555 20.42 3.43 -17.23
CA ILE A 555 20.10 3.89 -15.87
C ILE A 555 21.19 3.39 -14.92
N SER A 556 21.78 4.31 -14.15
CA SER A 556 22.71 3.98 -13.07
C SER A 556 22.17 4.43 -11.72
N TYR A 557 22.70 3.85 -10.64
CA TYR A 557 22.22 4.09 -9.29
C TYR A 557 23.36 4.38 -8.32
N ASP A 558 23.07 5.18 -7.29
CA ASP A 558 23.93 5.34 -6.12
C ASP A 558 24.00 4.00 -5.37
N GLU A 559 25.20 3.47 -5.16
CA GLU A 559 25.41 2.16 -4.56
C GLU A 559 24.97 2.09 -3.10
N LYS A 560 25.02 3.21 -2.36
CA LYS A 560 24.73 3.25 -0.93
C LYS A 560 23.25 3.46 -0.64
N ARG A 561 22.59 4.35 -1.40
CA ARG A 561 21.22 4.78 -1.18
C ARG A 561 20.22 4.15 -2.15
N GLY A 562 20.68 3.59 -3.26
CA GLY A 562 19.83 2.98 -4.28
C GLY A 562 19.03 3.97 -5.13
N HIS A 563 19.28 5.27 -5.02
CA HIS A 563 18.64 6.29 -5.86
C HIS A 563 19.22 6.28 -7.27
N VAL A 564 18.42 6.66 -8.27
CA VAL A 564 18.89 6.85 -9.65
C VAL A 564 19.97 7.94 -9.67
N ALA A 565 21.19 7.58 -10.07
CA ALA A 565 22.34 8.46 -10.21
C ALA A 565 22.45 9.04 -11.62
N SER A 566 22.05 8.29 -12.66
CA SER A 566 21.98 8.84 -14.02
C SER A 566 20.95 8.17 -14.90
N ILE A 567 20.48 8.90 -15.91
CA ILE A 567 19.68 8.37 -17.04
C ILE A 567 20.23 8.98 -18.33
N ASN A 568 20.73 8.20 -19.28
CA ASN A 568 21.27 8.67 -20.58
C ASN A 568 22.18 9.91 -20.47
N GLY A 569 23.11 9.91 -19.52
CA GLY A 569 24.04 11.03 -19.31
C GLY A 569 23.49 12.22 -18.51
N PHE A 570 22.20 12.23 -18.15
CA PHE A 570 21.66 13.13 -17.14
C PHE A 570 22.03 12.64 -15.74
N LEU A 571 22.93 13.35 -15.08
CA LEU A 571 23.47 13.03 -13.76
C LEU A 571 22.66 13.71 -12.65
N TRP A 572 22.29 12.94 -11.64
CA TRP A 572 21.58 13.43 -10.46
C TRP A 572 22.52 13.58 -9.26
N ALA A 573 22.70 14.82 -8.82
CA ALA A 573 23.31 15.14 -7.53
C ALA A 573 22.22 15.46 -6.51
N ARG A 574 22.27 14.83 -5.34
CA ARG A 574 21.30 15.06 -4.26
C ARG A 574 22.03 15.41 -2.98
N ASP A 575 21.59 16.50 -2.38
CA ASP A 575 21.87 16.91 -1.02
C ASP A 575 20.54 16.93 -0.23
N VAL A 576 20.61 17.10 1.08
CA VAL A 576 19.45 17.06 1.98
C VAL A 576 18.35 18.05 1.56
N SER A 577 18.76 19.25 1.13
CA SER A 577 17.84 20.32 0.75
C SER A 577 17.66 20.47 -0.77
N THR A 578 18.48 19.82 -1.60
CA THR A 578 18.54 20.13 -3.04
C THR A 578 18.72 18.88 -3.88
N ALA A 579 17.98 18.79 -4.99
CA ALA A 579 18.20 17.78 -6.02
C ALA A 579 18.49 18.47 -7.36
N ARG A 580 19.61 18.15 -7.98
CA ARG A 580 20.07 18.71 -9.24
C ARG A 580 20.26 17.61 -10.28
N CYS A 581 19.68 17.78 -11.45
CA CYS A 581 19.86 16.95 -12.63
C CYS A 581 20.63 17.79 -13.66
N GLN A 582 21.73 17.27 -14.20
CA GLN A 582 22.55 17.97 -15.19
C GLN A 582 23.01 17.04 -16.30
N GLY A 583 23.00 17.50 -17.54
CA GLY A 583 23.43 16.72 -18.70
C GLY A 583 23.02 17.41 -19.99
N HIS A 584 23.76 17.16 -21.07
CA HIS A 584 23.42 17.67 -22.41
C HIS A 584 23.20 19.19 -22.48
N GLY A 585 23.99 19.97 -21.76
CA GLY A 585 23.88 21.43 -21.71
C GLY A 585 22.66 21.97 -20.93
N MET A 586 21.89 21.09 -20.29
CA MET A 586 20.76 21.45 -19.41
C MET A 586 21.12 21.21 -17.93
N MET A 587 20.60 22.07 -17.07
CA MET A 587 20.56 21.85 -15.63
C MET A 587 19.16 22.12 -15.09
N TYR A 588 18.64 21.17 -14.31
CA TYR A 588 17.39 21.29 -13.56
C TYR A 588 17.68 21.14 -12.07
N GLU A 589 17.26 22.10 -11.26
CA GLU A 589 17.45 22.09 -9.81
C GLU A 589 16.11 22.25 -9.10
N THR A 590 15.91 21.44 -8.07
CA THR A 590 14.79 21.55 -7.13
C THR A 590 15.36 21.80 -5.74
N SER A 591 15.02 22.95 -5.15
CA SER A 591 15.32 23.27 -3.75
C SER A 591 14.12 22.97 -2.86
N LYS A 592 14.42 22.39 -1.70
CA LYS A 592 13.54 22.02 -0.59
C LYS A 592 14.04 22.60 0.73
N ALA A 593 14.63 23.79 0.65
CA ALA A 593 15.19 24.52 1.79
C ALA A 593 14.09 25.23 2.60
N ASP A 594 13.08 24.48 3.05
CA ASP A 594 12.17 24.91 4.12
C ASP A 594 12.15 23.88 5.25
N GLU A 595 11.48 24.26 6.34
CA GLU A 595 11.36 23.46 7.55
C GLU A 595 10.58 22.13 7.36
N HIS A 596 9.85 21.97 6.25
CA HIS A 596 9.01 20.80 5.96
C HIS A 596 9.55 19.96 4.77
N ARG A 597 10.71 20.33 4.20
CA ARG A 597 11.26 19.79 2.94
C ARG A 597 10.28 19.83 1.75
N GLN A 598 9.40 20.81 1.69
CA GLN A 598 8.60 21.04 0.50
C GLN A 598 9.42 21.75 -0.57
N ILE A 599 9.01 21.63 -1.81
CA ILE A 599 9.65 22.34 -2.91
C ILE A 599 9.37 23.84 -2.77
N VAL A 600 10.43 24.62 -2.56
CA VAL A 600 10.39 26.10 -2.46
C VAL A 600 10.88 26.77 -3.74
N GLN A 601 11.72 26.10 -4.51
CA GLN A 601 12.23 26.65 -5.77
C GLN A 601 12.51 25.55 -6.78
N ARG A 602 12.20 25.83 -8.05
CA ARG A 602 12.69 25.07 -9.21
C ARG A 602 13.46 26.00 -10.13
N LYS A 603 14.52 25.49 -10.74
CA LYS A 603 15.31 26.21 -11.75
C LYS A 603 15.56 25.29 -12.94
N VAL A 604 15.45 25.85 -14.14
CA VAL A 604 15.91 25.22 -15.39
C VAL A 604 16.90 26.19 -16.03
N ILE A 605 18.05 25.68 -16.43
CA ILE A 605 19.05 26.40 -17.22
C ILE A 605 19.32 25.57 -18.47
N PHE A 606 19.25 26.21 -19.63
CA PHE A 606 19.59 25.60 -20.91
C PHE A 606 20.26 26.65 -21.79
N GLY A 607 21.53 26.44 -22.14
CA GLY A 607 22.33 27.47 -22.81
C GLY A 607 22.40 28.76 -21.99
N ASP A 608 21.96 29.87 -22.55
CA ASP A 608 21.88 31.17 -21.89
C ASP A 608 20.54 31.44 -21.20
N ALA A 609 19.50 30.65 -21.51
CA ALA A 609 18.17 30.78 -20.95
C ALA A 609 18.11 30.20 -19.52
N ARG A 610 17.45 30.93 -18.64
CA ARG A 610 17.26 30.60 -17.22
C ARG A 610 15.81 30.85 -16.85
N ALA A 611 15.18 29.85 -16.24
CA ALA A 611 13.85 29.98 -15.65
C ALA A 611 13.90 29.57 -14.18
N SER A 612 13.30 30.35 -13.29
CA SER A 612 13.13 30.00 -11.88
C SER A 612 11.69 30.19 -11.43
N LEU A 613 11.14 29.18 -10.75
CA LEU A 613 9.85 29.25 -10.07
C LEU A 613 10.08 29.19 -8.57
N LYS A 614 9.79 30.28 -7.86
CA LYS A 614 9.78 30.34 -6.38
C LYS A 614 8.34 30.11 -5.89
N ILE A 615 8.17 29.36 -4.80
CA ILE A 615 6.88 29.00 -4.22
C ILE A 615 6.87 29.39 -2.75
N THR A 616 5.93 30.26 -2.36
CA THR A 616 5.68 30.63 -0.96
C THR A 616 4.35 30.04 -0.52
N ARG A 617 4.33 29.46 0.68
CA ARG A 617 3.16 28.77 1.25
C ARG A 617 2.63 29.47 2.49
N ASP A 618 1.33 29.32 2.73
CA ASP A 618 0.71 29.74 3.97
C ASP A 618 0.88 28.68 5.08
N ARG A 619 0.31 28.96 6.27
CA ARG A 619 0.38 28.07 7.43
C ARG A 619 -0.37 26.74 7.27
N ALA A 620 -1.27 26.65 6.30
CA ALA A 620 -1.96 25.41 5.93
C ALA A 620 -1.20 24.64 4.84
N GLY A 621 -0.03 25.12 4.41
CA GLY A 621 0.80 24.48 3.38
C GLY A 621 0.35 24.73 1.94
N ARG A 622 -0.62 25.63 1.71
CA ARG A 622 -1.15 25.95 0.38
C ARG A 622 -0.23 26.94 -0.33
N ALA A 623 -0.09 26.84 -1.65
CA ALA A 623 0.77 27.74 -2.44
C ALA A 623 0.13 29.13 -2.59
N ALA A 624 0.36 30.01 -1.62
CA ALA A 624 -0.18 31.36 -1.57
C ALA A 624 0.44 32.29 -2.61
N GLU A 625 1.72 32.11 -2.95
CA GLU A 625 2.39 32.93 -3.96
C GLU A 625 3.38 32.10 -4.78
N THR A 626 3.45 32.39 -6.07
CA THR A 626 4.46 31.84 -6.97
C THR A 626 5.04 32.93 -7.84
N VAL A 627 6.37 33.00 -7.92
CA VAL A 627 7.10 33.96 -8.76
C VAL A 627 7.87 33.18 -9.81
N LEU A 628 7.49 33.35 -11.08
CA LEU A 628 8.20 32.83 -12.24
C LEU A 628 9.08 33.92 -12.83
N GLU A 629 10.39 33.71 -12.82
CA GLU A 629 11.39 34.57 -13.44
C GLU A 629 11.97 33.83 -14.64
N VAL A 630 11.89 34.41 -15.84
CA VAL A 630 12.49 33.87 -17.07
C VAL A 630 13.41 34.92 -17.68
N SER A 631 14.65 34.55 -17.97
CA SER A 631 15.66 35.45 -18.52
C SER A 631 16.51 34.73 -19.57
N SER A 632 16.88 35.42 -20.64
CA SER A 632 17.91 35.01 -21.62
C SER A 632 18.81 36.21 -21.90
N SER A 633 20.04 35.95 -22.36
CA SER A 633 20.93 37.02 -22.81
C SER A 633 20.35 37.83 -23.97
N SER A 634 19.42 37.25 -24.74
CA SER A 634 18.72 37.89 -25.85
C SER A 634 17.49 38.72 -25.44
N SER A 635 16.93 38.53 -24.25
CA SER A 635 15.64 39.13 -23.87
C SER A 635 15.73 40.51 -23.22
N GLY A 636 16.93 41.09 -23.09
CA GLY A 636 17.17 42.43 -22.53
C GLY A 636 16.89 42.54 -21.02
N SER A 637 15.64 42.33 -20.60
CA SER A 637 15.20 42.29 -19.20
C SER A 637 14.55 40.95 -18.84
N PRO A 638 14.68 40.48 -17.57
CA PRO A 638 14.01 39.27 -17.12
C PRO A 638 12.49 39.46 -17.06
N ILE A 639 11.74 38.52 -17.62
CA ILE A 639 10.29 38.46 -17.49
C ILE A 639 9.97 37.91 -16.11
N THR A 640 9.25 38.68 -15.30
CA THR A 640 8.79 38.26 -13.97
C THR A 640 7.27 38.18 -13.96
N GLN A 641 6.74 37.02 -13.57
CA GLN A 641 5.32 36.78 -13.42
C GLN A 641 5.02 36.31 -12.00
N THR A 642 4.33 37.16 -11.25
CA THR A 642 3.87 36.87 -9.90
C THR A 642 2.41 36.44 -9.93
N THR A 643 2.11 35.30 -9.32
CA THR A 643 0.75 34.79 -9.11
C THR A 643 0.48 34.66 -7.62
N LYS A 644 -0.47 35.43 -7.10
CA LYS A 644 -0.93 35.39 -5.70
C LYS A 644 -2.29 34.73 -5.62
N ARG A 645 -2.48 33.88 -4.62
CA ARG A 645 -3.71 33.10 -4.40
C ARG A 645 -4.27 33.41 -3.03
N THR A 646 -5.59 33.58 -2.97
CA THR A 646 -6.31 33.69 -1.70
C THR A 646 -7.24 32.50 -1.54
N PHE A 647 -7.58 32.17 -0.29
CA PHE A 647 -8.42 31.04 0.04
C PHE A 647 -9.59 31.50 0.91
N ASP A 648 -10.74 30.86 0.75
CA ASP A 648 -11.92 31.12 1.58
C ASP A 648 -11.77 30.51 2.99
N ALA A 649 -12.80 30.68 3.82
CA ALA A 649 -12.79 30.24 5.21
C ALA A 649 -12.63 28.72 5.38
N THR A 650 -13.14 27.93 4.42
CA THR A 650 -13.01 26.46 4.34
C THR A 650 -11.68 26.01 3.74
N GLY A 651 -10.97 26.92 3.09
CA GLY A 651 -9.68 26.72 2.48
C GLY A 651 -9.68 26.40 0.98
N ARG A 652 -10.80 26.61 0.30
CA ARG A 652 -10.92 26.51 -1.16
C ARG A 652 -10.33 27.76 -1.83
N LEU A 653 -9.89 27.65 -3.07
CA LEU A 653 -9.34 28.78 -3.82
C LEU A 653 -10.40 29.86 -4.04
N ALA A 654 -10.18 31.06 -3.54
CA ALA A 654 -11.12 32.18 -3.61
C ALA A 654 -10.71 33.21 -4.69
N SER A 655 -9.42 33.44 -4.88
CA SER A 655 -8.94 34.27 -5.98
C SER A 655 -7.54 33.90 -6.47
N VAL A 656 -7.27 34.23 -7.72
CA VAL A 656 -5.96 34.18 -8.36
C VAL A 656 -5.67 35.55 -8.95
N ASN A 657 -4.64 36.22 -8.46
CA ASN A 657 -4.15 37.50 -8.96
C ASN A 657 -2.84 37.23 -9.71
N GLN A 658 -2.89 37.35 -11.03
CA GLN A 658 -1.73 37.16 -11.90
C GLN A 658 -1.40 38.50 -12.54
N GLN A 659 -0.31 39.12 -12.08
CA GLN A 659 0.02 40.51 -12.45
C GLN A 659 -1.16 41.46 -12.18
N SER A 660 -1.82 41.96 -13.24
CA SER A 660 -2.98 42.87 -13.15
C SER A 660 -4.34 42.17 -13.33
N GLU A 661 -4.35 40.88 -13.70
CA GLU A 661 -5.58 40.12 -13.90
C GLU A 661 -5.99 39.39 -12.63
N THR A 662 -7.24 39.58 -12.21
CA THR A 662 -7.81 38.93 -11.03
C THR A 662 -8.95 38.01 -11.45
N THR A 663 -8.81 36.72 -11.14
CA THR A 663 -9.90 35.74 -11.24
C THR A 663 -10.44 35.44 -9.86
N ARG A 664 -11.72 35.71 -9.61
CA ARG A 664 -12.44 35.40 -8.37
C ARG A 664 -13.26 34.13 -8.58
N ILE A 665 -13.26 33.23 -7.60
CA ILE A 665 -13.99 31.97 -7.63
C ILE A 665 -14.91 31.95 -6.42
N GLN A 666 -16.20 31.77 -6.65
CA GLN A 666 -17.21 31.59 -5.61
C GLN A 666 -17.71 30.16 -5.63
N TRP A 667 -18.00 29.63 -4.44
CA TRP A 667 -18.39 28.23 -4.25
C TRP A 667 -19.76 28.19 -3.59
N ASN A 668 -20.63 27.29 -4.03
CA ASN A 668 -21.91 27.06 -3.37
C ASN A 668 -21.76 26.17 -2.11
N GLY A 669 -22.88 25.95 -1.40
CA GLY A 669 -22.93 25.13 -0.20
C GLY A 669 -22.46 23.68 -0.41
N ASP A 670 -22.67 23.09 -1.59
CA ASP A 670 -22.22 21.73 -1.92
C ASP A 670 -20.73 21.64 -2.29
N GLY A 671 -20.00 22.75 -2.28
CA GLY A 671 -18.60 22.80 -2.67
C GLY A 671 -18.35 22.78 -4.18
N ARG A 672 -19.34 23.17 -5.00
CA ARG A 672 -19.20 23.33 -6.45
C ARG A 672 -18.91 24.80 -6.79
N VAL A 673 -18.21 25.05 -7.90
CA VAL A 673 -17.94 26.42 -8.36
C VAL A 673 -19.25 27.04 -8.82
N GLU A 674 -19.70 28.09 -8.14
CA GLU A 674 -20.93 28.80 -8.48
C GLU A 674 -20.67 29.93 -9.50
N LYS A 675 -19.56 30.66 -9.32
CA LYS A 675 -19.16 31.75 -10.19
C LYS A 675 -17.66 31.83 -10.40
N ILE A 676 -17.27 32.23 -11.61
CA ILE A 676 -15.91 32.65 -11.95
C ILE A 676 -15.99 34.10 -12.45
N ASN A 677 -15.45 35.03 -11.67
CA ASN A 677 -15.76 36.47 -11.78
C ASN A 677 -17.28 36.67 -11.76
N ASP A 678 -17.83 37.32 -12.78
CA ASP A 678 -19.28 37.56 -12.91
C ASP A 678 -20.01 36.46 -13.70
N ARG A 679 -19.31 35.38 -14.07
CA ARG A 679 -19.85 34.29 -14.91
C ARG A 679 -20.37 33.17 -14.05
N ILE A 680 -21.66 32.87 -14.17
CA ILE A 680 -22.35 31.81 -13.43
C ILE A 680 -22.05 30.44 -14.06
N VAL A 681 -21.86 29.44 -13.20
CA VAL A 681 -21.82 28.02 -13.58
C VAL A 681 -23.11 27.37 -13.10
N GLU A 682 -23.90 26.84 -14.03
CA GLU A 682 -25.14 26.15 -13.70
C GLU A 682 -24.92 24.64 -13.62
N TYR A 683 -25.58 24.02 -12.64
CA TYR A 683 -25.65 22.57 -12.48
C TYR A 683 -27.09 22.08 -12.54
N SER A 684 -27.30 20.88 -13.08
CA SER A 684 -28.52 20.12 -12.90
C SER A 684 -28.44 19.30 -11.60
N ARG A 685 -29.50 18.52 -11.33
CA ARG A 685 -29.58 17.67 -10.13
C ARG A 685 -28.38 16.75 -10.02
N GLY A 686 -27.91 16.53 -8.80
CA GLY A 686 -26.76 15.67 -8.53
C GLY A 686 -25.42 16.28 -8.94
N GLY A 687 -25.39 17.57 -9.31
CA GLY A 687 -24.16 18.30 -9.62
C GLY A 687 -23.63 18.12 -11.02
N ALA A 688 -24.45 17.62 -11.94
CA ALA A 688 -24.08 17.51 -13.34
C ALA A 688 -23.95 18.91 -13.97
N LEU A 689 -22.84 19.16 -14.66
CA LEU A 689 -22.60 20.45 -15.32
C LEU A 689 -23.65 20.69 -16.41
N LYS A 690 -24.31 21.86 -16.37
CA LYS A 690 -25.40 22.20 -17.29
C LYS A 690 -25.01 23.33 -18.23
N THR A 691 -24.50 24.44 -17.69
CA THR A 691 -24.17 25.63 -18.48
C THR A 691 -22.95 26.34 -17.89
N TYR A 692 -22.07 26.82 -18.75
CA TYR A 692 -21.07 27.82 -18.39
C TYR A 692 -20.89 28.77 -19.58
N LEU A 693 -20.95 30.09 -19.33
CA LEU A 693 -21.13 31.10 -20.38
C LEU A 693 -22.39 30.78 -21.20
N ASP A 694 -22.32 30.88 -22.52
CA ASP A 694 -23.40 30.51 -23.45
C ASP A 694 -23.30 29.05 -23.92
N THR A 695 -22.39 28.26 -23.33
CA THR A 695 -22.17 26.86 -23.71
C THR A 695 -23.00 25.93 -22.84
N LYS A 696 -23.92 25.21 -23.48
CA LYS A 696 -24.66 24.10 -22.85
C LYS A 696 -23.82 22.83 -22.83
N TYR A 697 -23.91 22.08 -21.74
CA TYR A 697 -23.27 20.79 -21.54
C TYR A 697 -24.35 19.72 -21.41
N HIS A 698 -24.18 18.62 -22.13
CA HIS A 698 -25.01 17.44 -21.98
C HIS A 698 -24.19 16.33 -21.36
N VAL A 699 -24.74 15.75 -20.29
CA VAL A 699 -24.10 14.67 -19.55
C VAL A 699 -24.92 13.38 -19.61
N ASP A 700 -24.25 12.24 -19.49
CA ASP A 700 -24.89 10.94 -19.36
C ASP A 700 -25.45 10.71 -17.95
N SER A 701 -25.97 9.51 -17.67
CA SER A 701 -26.52 9.15 -16.36
C SER A 701 -25.49 9.05 -15.23
N ILE A 702 -24.19 9.20 -15.46
CA ILE A 702 -23.19 9.26 -14.38
C ILE A 702 -22.47 10.60 -14.29
N GLY A 703 -22.86 11.55 -15.15
CA GLY A 703 -22.37 12.93 -15.14
C GLY A 703 -21.20 13.18 -16.10
N TRP A 704 -20.85 12.26 -16.99
CA TRP A 704 -19.82 12.50 -18.01
C TRP A 704 -20.38 13.33 -19.15
N VAL A 705 -19.62 14.34 -19.57
CA VAL A 705 -20.01 15.25 -20.65
C VAL A 705 -19.87 14.55 -22.00
N TYR A 706 -20.97 14.10 -22.61
CA TYR A 706 -20.95 13.51 -23.96
C TYR A 706 -21.15 14.55 -25.07
N ARG A 707 -21.55 15.79 -24.73
CA ARG A 707 -21.65 16.90 -25.69
C ARG A 707 -21.38 18.25 -25.03
N ARG A 708 -20.61 19.09 -25.73
CA ARG A 708 -20.36 20.50 -25.37
C ARG A 708 -20.83 21.39 -26.52
N GLY A 709 -21.76 22.30 -26.24
CA GLY A 709 -22.42 23.11 -27.25
C GLY A 709 -23.12 22.27 -28.31
N ASN A 710 -23.21 22.78 -29.53
CA ASN A 710 -23.81 22.05 -30.64
C ASN A 710 -22.81 21.18 -31.41
N ASP A 711 -21.52 21.49 -31.31
CA ASP A 711 -20.54 21.02 -32.30
C ASP A 711 -19.62 19.94 -31.76
N THR A 712 -19.34 19.92 -30.46
CA THR A 712 -18.40 18.96 -29.87
C THR A 712 -19.11 17.78 -29.23
N LYS A 713 -18.77 16.56 -29.66
CA LYS A 713 -19.25 15.30 -29.08
C LYS A 713 -18.08 14.50 -28.52
N PHE A 714 -18.33 13.83 -27.39
CA PHE A 714 -17.40 12.95 -26.72
C PHE A 714 -18.02 11.56 -26.60
N ARG A 715 -17.21 10.52 -26.80
CA ARG A 715 -17.55 9.15 -26.42
C ARG A 715 -16.58 8.66 -25.37
N TYR A 716 -17.12 7.93 -24.41
CA TYR A 716 -16.37 7.23 -23.38
C TYR A 716 -16.64 5.74 -23.48
N ASP A 717 -15.74 4.95 -22.93
CA ASP A 717 -16.00 3.53 -22.68
C ASP A 717 -16.50 3.27 -21.25
N GLY A 718 -16.76 2.00 -20.92
CA GLY A 718 -17.25 1.56 -19.61
C GLY A 718 -16.33 1.86 -18.42
N LYS A 719 -15.08 2.27 -18.67
CA LYS A 719 -14.12 2.73 -17.66
C LYS A 719 -14.01 4.25 -17.54
N GLY A 720 -14.69 5.00 -18.41
CA GLY A 720 -14.61 6.46 -18.46
C GLY A 720 -13.40 6.98 -19.21
N ARG A 721 -12.78 6.16 -20.05
CA ARG A 721 -11.70 6.62 -20.95
C ARG A 721 -12.34 7.28 -22.15
N LEU A 722 -11.86 8.47 -22.54
CA LEU A 722 -12.30 9.12 -23.77
C LEU A 722 -11.80 8.31 -24.99
N ILE A 723 -12.73 7.77 -25.77
CA ILE A 723 -12.41 6.96 -26.96
C ILE A 723 -12.54 7.75 -28.26
N SER A 724 -13.30 8.84 -28.26
CA SER A 724 -13.41 9.74 -29.40
C SER A 724 -13.86 11.13 -28.96
N ALA A 725 -13.31 12.16 -29.59
CA ALA A 725 -13.81 13.52 -29.55
C ALA A 725 -13.93 14.02 -30.99
N THR A 726 -15.11 14.54 -31.35
CA THR A 726 -15.37 15.09 -32.68
C THR A 726 -15.93 16.49 -32.55
N GLN A 727 -15.50 17.38 -33.44
CA GLN A 727 -16.03 18.72 -33.58
C GLN A 727 -16.60 18.85 -34.99
N LYS A 728 -17.86 19.27 -35.09
CA LYS A 728 -18.48 19.61 -36.37
C LYS A 728 -18.03 20.96 -36.88
#